data_AF-J4I9R6-F1
#
_entry.id   AF-J4I9R6-F1
#
_cell.length_a   1.000
_cell.length_b   1.000
_cell.length_c   1.000
_cell.angle_alpha   90.00
_cell.angle_beta   90.00
_cell.angle_gamma   90.00
#
_symmetry.space_group_name_H-M   'P 1'
#
loop_
_entity.id
_entity.type
_entity.pdbx_description
1 polymer ?
#
loop_
_entity_poly.entity_id
_entity_poly.type
_entity_poly.pdbx_seq_one_letter_code
_entity_poly.pdbx_strand_id
1 'polypeptide(L)'
;MASTIAGAARQAYTSMTSTAKVADLQNDTVDPASQTNKGLTTDFGLYVSDTDNWLKAQDGTHTGPSLLEDQIAREKIQRFDHERIPERVVHARGTGAHGYFKVFDNRASKYTYAPVLTDPSRTTPMFVRFSTVQGSRGSADTVRDVRGFATKFYTQEGNWDIVGNNIPVFFIQDAIKFPDFVHAVKPEPHNEVPQGQTAHNNFWDFVGLQPESAHMVMWAMSDRGIPRSFRMMQGFGVNTFTLMNAKNERFFVKFHWLPELGVHSFVWDEALKVCGQDPDFHRKDLEEAIEAGAYPKWKFAIQCIPEANEHDFDFDILDSTKVWPEELVPLEVIGEMTLDKTVDEFFPETEQAAFCTSHVVPGIGFSDDPLLQGRNFSYFDTQITRLGVNWQELPINRPVCPVMNHNRDGQMRHRITKGQINYWPNRKEVAGPVPVSQGGYADFAQKVAGIKQRVRTPKFQEHFNQAQLFYNSLTPYEKAHLINAASFELSHCDDPVVFETYTKLLNNIDFNLAKQVAINVGGIVPDKPARHNHGQVTPTLSQLYYAPKEPTIVSRRIAILVADGFNLAEVEGLRAAFKAGQATTWIIGPRRGYVYPAGEVVGEGSGVWADHHYEGQRSTLFDAFIIPSGAEHAQKLAQNGRTIHWVREAFGHCKAIGALGEGIVFLREAVQLPGVQFAQNLKSDTVTTSYGVVTAGKYDSASFAADALKIGQDEKGFVSNFAYEYWIIAFWLWPITQVFPFKELPFRAKEHRLSHLVIMDLNDLHPPDDYSHRFFIWHEWIQAHGPLTNENVFDYFATSMFYDKQSNNQVLRMQTMHTGMPLENEAEELRRFTGVEFAVVHAEPPSMFIIHKRERLSPDEGTSSAARNPKMSNSSCCPNVYTLVSNRLLTSLNALQTSLQSLRTHRPSYTPRTGFVWPIIEPPAPDDASKQRGTSEGPASSTDDQDLSGPPAKRKPPAVHERQQNNMLLYNAMHTTAVHASASFTLPVAAAESTAPDTPVSGPGPRFSATPAPAPTRGATPKVAAAPQEPIPAKGPPGGGKKKKKRTATMSSAG
;
A
#
# COMPACT_ATOMS: atom_id res chain seq x y z
N MET A 1 38.77 -24.18 0.96
CA MET A 1 38.50 -24.11 -0.49
C MET A 1 37.07 -23.66 -0.79
N ALA A 2 36.01 -24.39 -0.41
CA ALA A 2 34.62 -23.97 -0.72
C ALA A 2 34.30 -22.52 -0.28
N SER A 3 34.59 -22.15 0.96
CA SER A 3 34.44 -20.77 1.46
C SER A 3 35.28 -19.73 0.69
N THR A 4 36.48 -20.14 0.25
CA THR A 4 37.41 -19.31 -0.53
C THR A 4 36.88 -19.05 -1.94
N ILE A 5 36.26 -20.06 -2.56
CA ILE A 5 35.61 -19.96 -3.88
C ILE A 5 34.33 -19.13 -3.76
N ALA A 6 33.51 -19.34 -2.73
CA ALA A 6 32.32 -18.53 -2.46
C ALA A 6 32.66 -17.04 -2.23
N GLY A 7 33.73 -16.75 -1.48
CA GLY A 7 34.23 -15.38 -1.28
C GLY A 7 34.69 -14.74 -2.59
N ALA A 8 35.48 -15.45 -3.40
CA ALA A 8 35.92 -14.97 -4.71
C ALA A 8 34.75 -14.78 -5.69
N ALA A 9 33.75 -15.66 -5.68
CA ALA A 9 32.54 -15.53 -6.48
C ALA A 9 31.69 -14.32 -6.06
N ARG A 10 31.49 -14.08 -4.75
CA ARG A 10 30.86 -12.85 -4.24
C ARG A 10 31.63 -11.60 -4.69
N GLN A 11 32.95 -11.59 -4.53
CA GLN A 11 33.78 -10.44 -4.89
C GLN A 11 33.78 -10.16 -6.40
N ALA A 12 33.72 -11.20 -7.23
CA ALA A 12 33.49 -11.08 -8.67
C ALA A 12 32.09 -10.53 -8.98
N TYR A 13 31.03 -11.07 -8.35
CA TYR A 13 29.65 -10.60 -8.51
C TYR A 13 29.50 -9.12 -8.16
N THR A 14 30.01 -8.69 -6.99
CA THR A 14 30.04 -7.29 -6.58
C THR A 14 30.83 -6.42 -7.55
N SER A 15 31.91 -6.93 -8.17
CA SER A 15 32.64 -6.19 -9.21
C SER A 15 31.87 -6.05 -10.53
N MET A 16 30.88 -6.91 -10.79
CA MET A 16 30.02 -6.86 -11.98
C MET A 16 28.77 -6.00 -11.77
N THR A 17 28.24 -5.92 -10.55
CA THR A 17 27.05 -5.11 -10.19
C THR A 17 27.38 -3.74 -9.55
N SER A 18 28.66 -3.39 -9.39
CA SER A 18 29.08 -2.11 -8.81
C SER A 18 28.81 -0.94 -9.78
N THR A 19 27.67 -0.28 -9.59
CA THR A 19 27.36 0.99 -10.27
C THR A 19 27.88 2.19 -9.46
N ALA A 20 27.97 3.37 -10.10
CA ALA A 20 28.31 4.61 -9.40
C ALA A 20 27.33 4.95 -8.26
N LYS A 21 26.09 4.41 -8.28
CA LYS A 21 25.16 4.57 -7.15
C LYS A 21 25.47 3.61 -5.99
N VAL A 22 25.80 2.36 -6.29
CA VAL A 22 26.24 1.38 -5.26
C VAL A 22 27.50 1.89 -4.56
N ALA A 23 28.43 2.52 -5.29
CA ALA A 23 29.62 3.16 -4.71
C ALA A 23 29.33 4.41 -3.86
N ASP A 24 28.24 5.16 -4.13
CA ASP A 24 27.77 6.25 -3.26
C ASP A 24 27.15 5.70 -1.97
N LEU A 25 26.36 4.62 -2.05
CA LEU A 25 25.72 3.98 -0.88
C LEU A 25 26.73 3.37 0.10
N GLN A 26 27.85 2.82 -0.40
CA GLN A 26 28.93 2.24 0.40
C GLN A 26 29.58 3.20 1.43
N ASN A 27 29.31 4.51 1.36
CA ASN A 27 29.75 5.48 2.38
C ASN A 27 28.87 5.45 3.65
N ASP A 28 27.67 4.87 3.56
CA ASP A 28 26.68 4.79 4.65
C ASP A 28 26.36 3.32 5.02
N THR A 29 26.75 2.34 4.19
CA THR A 29 26.59 0.90 4.46
C THR A 29 27.56 0.39 5.53
N VAL A 30 27.04 -0.31 6.55
CA VAL A 30 27.85 -0.99 7.58
C VAL A 30 27.61 -2.49 7.52
N ASP A 31 28.65 -3.28 7.19
CA ASP A 31 28.64 -4.74 7.39
C ASP A 31 29.20 -5.07 8.78
N PRO A 32 28.40 -5.62 9.72
CA PRO A 32 28.86 -6.01 11.06
C PRO A 32 29.94 -7.10 11.05
N ALA A 33 29.97 -7.99 10.05
CA ALA A 33 30.96 -9.06 9.96
C ALA A 33 32.35 -8.55 9.54
N SER A 34 32.42 -7.38 8.91
CA SER A 34 33.67 -6.74 8.47
C SER A 34 34.35 -5.87 9.53
N GLN A 35 33.67 -5.56 10.64
CA GLN A 35 34.17 -4.61 11.63
C GLN A 35 35.36 -5.14 12.44
N THR A 36 36.33 -4.26 12.70
CA THR A 36 37.47 -4.55 13.59
C THR A 36 37.05 -4.59 15.06
N ASN A 37 36.03 -3.81 15.43
CA ASN A 37 35.33 -3.92 16.70
C ASN A 37 34.17 -4.92 16.58
N LYS A 38 34.05 -5.85 17.53
CA LYS A 38 33.03 -6.93 17.53
C LYS A 38 32.06 -6.87 18.71
N GLY A 39 32.22 -5.92 19.63
CA GLY A 39 31.27 -5.73 20.74
C GLY A 39 30.07 -4.90 20.29
N LEU A 40 28.88 -5.22 20.80
CA LEU A 40 27.71 -4.34 20.63
C LEU A 40 27.97 -2.99 21.34
N THR A 41 27.50 -1.90 20.74
CA THR A 41 27.54 -0.57 21.34
C THR A 41 26.16 0.10 21.35
N THR A 42 26.03 1.15 22.15
CA THR A 42 25.03 2.22 21.95
C THR A 42 25.28 2.98 20.64
N ASP A 43 24.32 3.80 20.21
CA ASP A 43 24.46 4.71 19.08
C ASP A 43 25.62 5.72 19.27
N PHE A 44 25.91 6.09 20.51
CA PHE A 44 27.08 6.92 20.87
C PHE A 44 28.37 6.13 21.13
N GLY A 45 28.42 4.85 20.77
CA GLY A 45 29.65 4.04 20.74
C GLY A 45 30.15 3.49 22.07
N LEU A 46 29.33 3.51 23.13
CA LEU A 46 29.65 2.85 24.40
C LEU A 46 29.36 1.34 24.31
N TYR A 47 30.33 0.49 24.66
CA TYR A 47 30.13 -0.95 24.74
C TYR A 47 29.01 -1.36 25.70
N VAL A 48 28.20 -2.32 25.27
CA VAL A 48 27.12 -2.93 26.05
C VAL A 48 27.58 -4.28 26.59
N SER A 49 27.51 -4.48 27.91
CA SER A 49 27.94 -5.71 28.59
C SER A 49 26.84 -6.75 28.80
N ASP A 50 25.57 -6.32 28.77
CA ASP A 50 24.37 -7.14 28.93
C ASP A 50 23.27 -6.54 28.02
N THR A 51 22.59 -7.37 27.24
CA THR A 51 21.56 -6.97 26.26
C THR A 51 20.14 -7.30 26.68
N ASP A 52 20.01 -8.06 27.76
CA ASP A 52 18.85 -8.88 28.10
C ASP A 52 18.20 -8.36 29.40
N ASN A 53 19.02 -7.76 30.28
CA ASN A 53 18.58 -7.16 31.53
C ASN A 53 18.59 -5.62 31.47
N TRP A 54 17.49 -5.00 31.91
CA TRP A 54 17.46 -3.60 32.33
C TRP A 54 18.13 -3.50 33.72
N LEU A 55 18.92 -2.45 33.96
CA LEU A 55 19.47 -2.13 35.29
C LEU A 55 18.35 -2.03 36.34
N LYS A 56 18.44 -2.81 37.42
CA LYS A 56 17.43 -2.90 38.49
C LYS A 56 18.05 -2.72 39.86
N ALA A 57 17.31 -2.13 40.78
CA ALA A 57 17.56 -2.36 42.20
C ALA A 57 17.13 -3.79 42.54
N GLN A 58 18.00 -4.59 43.16
CA GLN A 58 17.75 -5.98 43.54
C GLN A 58 18.70 -6.40 44.67
N ASP A 59 18.29 -7.34 45.53
CA ASP A 59 19.01 -7.71 46.77
C ASP A 59 19.82 -9.01 46.68
N GLY A 60 19.89 -9.63 45.49
CA GLY A 60 20.46 -10.95 45.25
C GLY A 60 19.44 -12.10 45.27
N THR A 61 18.21 -11.84 45.72
CA THR A 61 17.14 -12.85 45.89
C THR A 61 15.76 -12.42 45.33
N HIS A 62 15.47 -11.12 45.28
CA HIS A 62 14.21 -10.56 44.79
C HIS A 62 14.42 -9.55 43.67
N THR A 63 13.60 -9.64 42.62
CA THR A 63 13.57 -8.66 41.53
C THR A 63 12.89 -7.37 42.00
N GLY A 64 13.64 -6.28 42.07
CA GLY A 64 13.10 -4.93 42.29
C GLY A 64 12.93 -4.12 41.00
N PRO A 65 12.66 -2.80 41.11
CA PRO A 65 12.29 -1.95 39.98
C PRO A 65 13.47 -1.68 39.03
N SER A 66 13.14 -1.55 37.74
CA SER A 66 14.04 -0.98 36.73
C SER A 66 14.36 0.48 37.04
N LEU A 67 15.61 0.89 36.85
CA LEU A 67 16.09 2.24 37.17
C LEU A 67 16.06 3.15 35.95
N LEU A 68 15.65 4.41 36.16
CA LEU A 68 15.55 5.43 35.10
C LEU A 68 16.93 5.90 34.62
N GLU A 69 17.99 5.74 35.41
CA GLU A 69 19.35 6.11 35.02
C GLU A 69 19.89 5.28 33.84
N ASP A 70 19.36 4.08 33.60
CA ASP A 70 19.77 3.17 32.52
C ASP A 70 19.68 3.84 31.13
N GLN A 71 20.83 4.22 30.59
CA GLN A 71 20.93 4.86 29.28
C GLN A 71 20.85 3.86 28.12
N ILE A 72 21.25 2.60 28.35
CA ILE A 72 21.33 1.58 27.29
C ILE A 72 19.91 1.08 26.98
N ALA A 73 19.15 0.73 28.01
CA ALA A 73 17.77 0.31 27.85
C ALA A 73 16.88 1.45 27.32
N ARG A 74 17.06 2.67 27.82
CA ARG A 74 16.32 3.84 27.32
C ARG A 74 16.61 4.13 25.84
N GLU A 75 17.86 4.13 25.41
CA GLU A 75 18.21 4.37 24.00
C GLU A 75 17.63 3.29 23.08
N LYS A 76 17.82 2.02 23.44
CA LYS A 76 17.32 0.87 22.67
C LYS A 76 15.80 0.93 22.46
N ILE A 77 15.04 1.28 23.51
CA ILE A 77 13.58 1.46 23.43
C ILE A 77 13.22 2.74 22.67
N GLN A 78 13.88 3.88 22.92
CA GLN A 78 13.64 5.14 22.20
C GLN A 78 13.87 5.02 20.69
N ARG A 79 14.84 4.21 20.26
CA ARG A 79 15.08 3.88 18.85
C ARG A 79 13.96 3.02 18.26
N PHE A 80 13.53 1.98 18.97
CA PHE A 80 12.44 1.09 18.57
C PHE A 80 11.09 1.85 18.43
N ASP A 81 10.74 2.64 19.44
CA ASP A 81 9.51 3.45 19.50
C ASP A 81 9.40 4.48 18.34
N HIS A 82 10.50 4.75 17.65
CA HIS A 82 10.61 5.76 16.59
C HIS A 82 11.08 5.19 15.23
N GLU A 83 11.05 3.87 15.03
CA GLU A 83 11.36 3.24 13.74
C GLU A 83 10.37 3.58 12.61
N ARG A 84 9.15 4.00 12.93
CA ARG A 84 8.06 4.16 11.96
C ARG A 84 7.92 5.61 11.50
N ILE A 85 8.21 5.85 10.22
CA ILE A 85 7.83 7.08 9.51
C ILE A 85 6.43 6.92 8.88
N PRO A 86 5.75 8.02 8.46
CA PRO A 86 4.55 7.92 7.66
C PRO A 86 4.80 7.13 6.36
N GLU A 87 3.84 6.30 5.96
CA GLU A 87 3.87 5.67 4.64
C GLU A 87 3.49 6.69 3.53
N ARG A 88 3.66 6.28 2.26
CA ARG A 88 3.22 7.09 1.13
C ARG A 88 1.68 7.08 1.06
N VAL A 89 1.04 8.24 0.94
CA VAL A 89 -0.43 8.39 0.92
C VAL A 89 -1.13 7.48 -0.12
N VAL A 90 -0.48 7.30 -1.27
CA VAL A 90 -0.76 6.28 -2.29
C VAL A 90 0.53 5.53 -2.62
N HIS A 91 0.43 4.33 -3.18
CA HIS A 91 1.57 3.45 -3.46
C HIS A 91 2.38 3.06 -2.19
N ALA A 92 1.72 2.95 -1.03
CA ALA A 92 2.37 2.58 0.22
C ALA A 92 3.00 1.18 0.12
N ARG A 93 2.22 0.17 -0.26
CA ARG A 93 2.73 -1.18 -0.52
C ARG A 93 3.58 -1.20 -1.80
N GLY A 94 4.78 -1.78 -1.70
CA GLY A 94 5.71 -1.89 -2.82
C GLY A 94 7.03 -2.58 -2.49
N THR A 95 7.90 -2.69 -3.49
CA THR A 95 9.25 -3.25 -3.40
C THR A 95 10.21 -2.51 -4.33
N GLY A 96 11.51 -2.54 -4.06
CA GLY A 96 12.52 -1.82 -4.84
C GLY A 96 13.76 -2.65 -5.15
N ALA A 97 14.41 -2.35 -6.27
CA ALA A 97 15.64 -3.00 -6.73
C ALA A 97 16.54 -2.02 -7.49
N HIS A 98 17.84 -2.29 -7.48
CA HIS A 98 18.86 -1.56 -8.23
C HIS A 98 19.04 -2.15 -9.63
N GLY A 99 19.61 -1.34 -10.51
CA GLY A 99 19.98 -1.77 -11.85
C GLY A 99 20.69 -0.68 -12.65
N TYR A 100 20.58 -0.78 -13.96
CA TYR A 100 21.12 0.20 -14.89
C TYR A 100 20.30 0.30 -16.18
N PHE A 101 20.49 1.42 -16.88
CA PHE A 101 19.96 1.69 -18.20
C PHE A 101 21.05 2.09 -19.21
N LYS A 102 20.81 1.70 -20.47
CA LYS A 102 21.58 2.13 -21.65
C LYS A 102 20.64 2.41 -22.82
N VAL A 103 20.99 3.41 -23.64
CA VAL A 103 20.48 3.47 -25.01
C VAL A 103 21.31 2.59 -25.95
N PHE A 104 20.66 2.05 -26.97
CA PHE A 104 21.31 1.18 -27.96
C PHE A 104 22.20 1.96 -28.94
N ASP A 105 21.77 3.17 -29.31
CA ASP A 105 22.50 4.11 -30.16
C ASP A 105 22.00 5.55 -29.94
N ASN A 106 22.50 6.48 -30.75
CA ASN A 106 22.21 7.92 -30.66
C ASN A 106 20.93 8.34 -31.44
N ARG A 107 20.02 7.43 -31.81
CA ARG A 107 18.84 7.78 -32.64
C ARG A 107 17.94 8.85 -32.03
N ALA A 108 17.86 8.94 -30.70
CA ALA A 108 17.02 9.93 -30.02
C ALA A 108 17.54 11.38 -30.12
N SER A 109 18.76 11.62 -30.62
CA SER A 109 19.34 12.97 -30.79
C SER A 109 18.53 13.91 -31.69
N LYS A 110 17.69 13.35 -32.57
CA LYS A 110 16.70 14.10 -33.35
C LYS A 110 15.60 14.74 -32.50
N TYR A 111 15.28 14.16 -31.33
CA TYR A 111 14.23 14.61 -30.41
C TYR A 111 14.76 15.31 -29.16
N THR A 112 15.90 14.85 -28.61
CA THR A 112 16.46 15.38 -27.36
C THR A 112 17.97 15.57 -27.42
N TYR A 113 18.51 16.56 -26.72
CA TYR A 113 19.95 16.62 -26.41
C TYR A 113 20.31 15.97 -25.06
N ALA A 114 19.33 15.47 -24.29
CA ALA A 114 19.55 14.89 -22.98
C ALA A 114 20.55 13.72 -23.05
N PRO A 115 21.75 13.83 -22.44
CA PRO A 115 22.80 12.84 -22.63
C PRO A 115 22.38 11.42 -22.26
N VAL A 116 21.51 11.28 -21.25
CA VAL A 116 20.95 10.00 -20.79
C VAL A 116 20.24 9.20 -21.90
N LEU A 117 19.71 9.87 -22.94
CA LEU A 117 19.03 9.24 -24.07
C LEU A 117 19.83 9.25 -25.40
N THR A 118 21.05 9.78 -25.41
CA THR A 118 21.84 9.99 -26.66
C THR A 118 23.22 9.34 -26.66
N ASP A 119 23.82 9.09 -25.50
CA ASP A 119 25.13 8.45 -25.37
C ASP A 119 25.01 6.94 -25.02
N PRO A 120 25.26 6.02 -25.99
CA PRO A 120 25.25 4.57 -25.77
C PRO A 120 26.51 4.05 -25.07
N SER A 121 27.54 4.87 -24.86
CA SER A 121 28.75 4.45 -24.15
C SER A 121 28.56 4.47 -22.61
N ARG A 122 27.70 5.36 -22.09
CA ARG A 122 27.41 5.46 -20.66
C ARG A 122 26.47 4.34 -20.18
N THR A 123 26.84 3.72 -19.07
CA THR A 123 25.92 2.96 -18.21
C THR A 123 25.31 3.94 -17.19
N THR A 124 23.99 4.14 -17.19
CA THR A 124 23.32 5.01 -16.21
C THR A 124 22.82 4.17 -15.04
N PRO A 125 23.28 4.36 -13.79
CA PRO A 125 22.75 3.64 -12.63
C PRO A 125 21.27 3.96 -12.41
N MET A 126 20.52 3.00 -11.88
CA MET A 126 19.10 3.14 -11.59
C MET A 126 18.68 2.52 -10.25
N PHE A 127 17.59 3.07 -9.71
CA PHE A 127 16.77 2.41 -8.69
C PHE A 127 15.31 2.44 -9.14
N VAL A 128 14.61 1.31 -9.01
CA VAL A 128 13.23 1.16 -9.44
C VAL A 128 12.38 0.70 -8.27
N ARG A 129 11.20 1.31 -8.08
CA ARG A 129 10.21 0.88 -7.10
C ARG A 129 8.90 0.51 -7.79
N PHE A 130 8.49 -0.74 -7.60
CA PHE A 130 7.17 -1.24 -7.98
C PHE A 130 6.21 -1.16 -6.78
N SER A 131 4.91 -1.04 -7.05
CA SER A 131 3.89 -0.82 -6.00
C SER A 131 2.48 -1.10 -6.49
N THR A 132 1.53 -1.29 -5.58
CA THR A 132 0.08 -1.08 -5.83
C THR A 132 -0.23 0.43 -5.74
N VAL A 133 -1.49 0.87 -5.62
CA VAL A 133 -1.89 2.27 -5.36
C VAL A 133 -2.69 2.40 -4.07
N GLN A 134 -3.76 1.61 -3.93
CA GLN A 134 -4.78 1.74 -2.90
C GLN A 134 -4.24 1.33 -1.53
N GLY A 135 -3.65 0.14 -1.48
CA GLY A 135 -3.30 -0.52 -0.23
C GLY A 135 -2.22 0.19 0.59
N SER A 136 -2.44 0.23 1.92
CA SER A 136 -1.43 0.63 2.91
C SER A 136 -0.24 -0.34 2.94
N ARG A 137 0.89 0.01 3.57
CA ARG A 137 2.19 -0.68 3.36
C ARG A 137 2.19 -2.19 3.60
N GLY A 138 1.26 -2.69 4.42
CA GLY A 138 1.07 -4.10 4.76
C GLY A 138 0.01 -4.85 3.93
N SER A 139 -0.57 -4.24 2.89
CA SER A 139 -1.51 -4.94 1.99
C SER A 139 -0.81 -6.04 1.18
N ALA A 140 -1.60 -6.92 0.56
CA ALA A 140 -1.10 -7.93 -0.35
C ALA A 140 -0.63 -7.34 -1.70
N ASP A 141 0.28 -8.04 -2.36
CA ASP A 141 0.87 -7.67 -3.66
C ASP A 141 0.00 -7.99 -4.89
N THR A 142 -0.91 -8.98 -4.80
CA THR A 142 -1.63 -9.58 -5.95
C THR A 142 -3.07 -9.08 -6.13
N VAL A 143 -3.48 -8.05 -5.38
CA VAL A 143 -4.82 -7.42 -5.47
C VAL A 143 -5.15 -6.87 -6.86
N ARG A 144 -6.45 -6.63 -7.14
CA ARG A 144 -6.88 -5.85 -8.32
C ARG A 144 -6.60 -4.37 -8.07
N ASP A 145 -5.60 -3.83 -8.74
CA ASP A 145 -5.17 -2.44 -8.61
C ASP A 145 -4.28 -2.04 -9.80
N VAL A 146 -4.12 -0.75 -10.04
CA VAL A 146 -3.02 -0.25 -10.87
C VAL A 146 -1.69 -0.58 -10.18
N ARG A 147 -0.63 -0.82 -10.95
CA ARG A 147 0.72 -0.95 -10.39
C ARG A 147 1.56 0.29 -10.72
N GLY A 148 2.12 0.93 -9.70
CA GLY A 148 3.10 1.99 -9.86
C GLY A 148 4.44 1.42 -10.30
N PHE A 149 5.08 2.07 -11.28
CA PHE A 149 6.36 1.73 -11.88
C PHE A 149 7.23 2.99 -11.89
N ALA A 150 7.85 3.29 -10.74
CA ALA A 150 8.67 4.48 -10.56
C ALA A 150 10.16 4.17 -10.79
N THR A 151 10.79 4.84 -11.74
CA THR A 151 12.20 4.63 -12.11
C THR A 151 13.03 5.90 -11.88
N LYS A 152 14.10 5.80 -11.11
CA LYS A 152 15.07 6.87 -10.85
C LYS A 152 16.36 6.60 -11.62
N PHE A 153 16.76 7.55 -12.47
CA PHE A 153 18.01 7.54 -13.22
C PHE A 153 19.00 8.48 -12.52
N TYR A 154 20.14 7.93 -12.08
CA TYR A 154 21.22 8.72 -11.48
C TYR A 154 22.19 9.19 -12.58
N THR A 155 21.82 10.25 -13.32
CA THR A 155 22.58 10.73 -14.47
C THR A 155 23.78 11.59 -14.03
N GLN A 156 24.63 12.04 -14.98
CA GLN A 156 25.74 12.96 -14.67
C GLN A 156 25.28 14.43 -14.67
N GLU A 157 24.06 14.67 -15.15
CA GLU A 157 23.42 15.97 -15.36
C GLU A 157 22.35 16.26 -14.28
N GLY A 158 21.97 15.26 -13.49
CA GLY A 158 21.01 15.34 -12.39
C GLY A 158 20.42 13.97 -12.03
N ASN A 159 19.42 13.96 -11.15
CA ASN A 159 18.49 12.84 -11.07
C ASN A 159 17.33 13.10 -12.04
N TRP A 160 16.95 12.09 -12.83
CA TRP A 160 15.71 12.09 -13.62
C TRP A 160 14.80 10.99 -13.09
N ASP A 161 13.52 11.29 -12.85
CA ASP A 161 12.52 10.29 -12.46
C ASP A 161 11.42 10.15 -13.53
N ILE A 162 11.10 8.92 -13.92
CA ILE A 162 9.81 8.61 -14.56
C ILE A 162 8.94 7.97 -13.48
N VAL A 163 7.92 8.70 -13.02
CA VAL A 163 6.97 8.21 -12.01
C VAL A 163 5.75 7.64 -12.71
N GLY A 164 5.89 6.44 -13.27
CA GLY A 164 4.92 5.80 -14.15
C GLY A 164 3.97 4.80 -13.48
N ASN A 165 3.07 4.22 -14.28
CA ASN A 165 2.16 3.13 -13.92
C ASN A 165 2.25 1.99 -14.96
N ASN A 166 1.68 0.82 -14.67
CA ASN A 166 1.59 -0.33 -15.58
C ASN A 166 0.43 -0.24 -16.61
N ILE A 167 -0.31 0.86 -16.59
CA ILE A 167 -1.44 1.19 -17.46
C ILE A 167 -1.14 2.58 -18.06
N PRO A 168 -1.38 2.82 -19.38
CA PRO A 168 -0.90 4.02 -20.07
C PRO A 168 -1.72 5.29 -19.84
N VAL A 169 -2.83 5.20 -19.10
CA VAL A 169 -3.77 6.30 -18.82
C VAL A 169 -4.03 6.43 -17.32
N PHE A 170 -4.82 7.42 -16.91
CA PHE A 170 -5.25 7.64 -15.53
C PHE A 170 -6.76 7.83 -15.40
N PHE A 171 -7.28 7.75 -14.16
CA PHE A 171 -8.71 7.84 -13.85
C PHE A 171 -9.32 9.25 -13.99
N ILE A 172 -8.47 10.28 -14.00
CA ILE A 172 -8.86 11.69 -13.94
C ILE A 172 -7.95 12.56 -14.80
N GLN A 173 -8.50 13.68 -15.27
CA GLN A 173 -7.87 14.62 -16.18
C GLN A 173 -7.08 15.72 -15.46
N ASP A 174 -7.61 16.25 -14.36
CA ASP A 174 -7.06 17.39 -13.61
C ASP A 174 -6.61 16.94 -12.22
N ALA A 175 -5.38 17.29 -11.82
CA ALA A 175 -4.83 16.95 -10.51
C ALA A 175 -5.67 17.44 -9.31
N ILE A 176 -6.54 18.44 -9.48
CA ILE A 176 -7.44 18.90 -8.41
C ILE A 176 -8.45 17.81 -7.99
N LYS A 177 -8.76 16.86 -8.88
CA LYS A 177 -9.63 15.70 -8.58
C LYS A 177 -8.89 14.55 -7.90
N PHE A 178 -7.56 14.63 -7.74
CA PHE A 178 -6.76 13.55 -7.17
C PHE A 178 -7.16 13.19 -5.73
N PRO A 179 -7.41 14.14 -4.80
CA PRO A 179 -7.90 13.80 -3.47
C PRO A 179 -9.29 13.13 -3.51
N ASP A 180 -10.21 13.62 -4.32
CA ASP A 180 -11.56 13.05 -4.44
C ASP A 180 -11.50 11.60 -4.94
N PHE A 181 -10.74 11.34 -6.00
CA PHE A 181 -10.52 10.00 -6.54
C PHE A 181 -9.83 9.08 -5.52
N VAL A 182 -8.78 9.58 -4.86
CA VAL A 182 -8.04 8.78 -3.86
C VAL A 182 -8.91 8.48 -2.64
N HIS A 183 -9.73 9.40 -2.16
CA HIS A 183 -10.69 9.13 -1.08
C HIS A 183 -11.79 8.16 -1.50
N ALA A 184 -12.23 8.20 -2.76
CA ALA A 184 -13.24 7.28 -3.29
C ALA A 184 -12.72 5.84 -3.43
N VAL A 185 -11.45 5.65 -3.80
CA VAL A 185 -10.84 4.32 -3.97
C VAL A 185 -10.20 3.75 -2.69
N LYS A 186 -9.86 4.61 -1.71
CA LYS A 186 -9.34 4.20 -0.40
C LYS A 186 -10.43 3.55 0.47
N PRO A 187 -10.04 2.80 1.52
CA PRO A 187 -11.00 2.24 2.47
C PRO A 187 -11.91 3.34 3.07
N GLU A 188 -13.19 3.06 3.24
CA GLU A 188 -14.19 4.10 3.48
C GLU A 188 -14.04 4.75 4.87
N PRO A 189 -14.20 6.09 4.99
CA PRO A 189 -13.74 6.85 6.15
C PRO A 189 -14.52 6.61 7.45
N HIS A 190 -15.55 5.77 7.43
CA HIS A 190 -16.39 5.45 8.58
C HIS A 190 -15.98 4.12 9.27
N ASN A 191 -15.26 3.24 8.58
CA ASN A 191 -14.89 1.89 9.06
C ASN A 191 -13.48 1.41 8.62
N GLU A 192 -12.81 2.13 7.72
CA GLU A 192 -11.54 1.74 7.07
C GLU A 192 -11.59 0.41 6.29
N VAL A 193 -12.72 0.15 5.61
CA VAL A 193 -12.95 -1.03 4.75
C VAL A 193 -13.33 -0.58 3.33
N PRO A 194 -12.86 -1.22 2.23
CA PRO A 194 -11.97 -2.39 2.17
C PRO A 194 -10.50 -2.03 1.93
N GLN A 195 -9.60 -2.84 2.49
CA GLN A 195 -8.16 -2.72 2.27
C GLN A 195 -7.75 -3.34 0.93
N GLY A 196 -7.02 -2.59 0.10
CA GLY A 196 -6.41 -3.06 -1.15
C GLY A 196 -7.39 -3.43 -2.27
N GLN A 197 -8.60 -2.86 -2.30
CA GLN A 197 -9.67 -3.27 -3.22
C GLN A 197 -10.45 -2.06 -3.74
N THR A 198 -10.94 -2.14 -4.98
CA THR A 198 -11.89 -1.19 -5.57
C THR A 198 -13.36 -1.63 -5.43
N ALA A 199 -13.59 -2.82 -4.89
CA ALA A 199 -14.90 -3.48 -4.78
C ALA A 199 -15.76 -2.94 -3.61
N HIS A 200 -16.16 -1.67 -3.68
CA HIS A 200 -17.04 -1.02 -2.69
C HIS A 200 -17.75 0.24 -3.23
N ASN A 201 -18.78 0.70 -2.51
CA ASN A 201 -19.69 1.75 -2.94
C ASN A 201 -18.99 3.04 -3.41
N ASN A 202 -18.12 3.63 -2.58
CA ASN A 202 -17.55 4.96 -2.88
C ASN A 202 -16.73 5.01 -4.18
N PHE A 203 -16.01 3.95 -4.53
CA PHE A 203 -15.25 3.90 -5.78
C PHE A 203 -16.19 3.89 -6.98
N TRP A 204 -17.18 3.00 -6.97
CA TRP A 204 -18.11 2.81 -8.07
C TRP A 204 -19.13 3.96 -8.22
N ASP A 205 -19.45 4.67 -7.13
CA ASP A 205 -20.15 5.96 -7.19
C ASP A 205 -19.30 7.02 -7.91
N PHE A 206 -18.05 7.22 -7.49
CA PHE A 206 -17.16 8.20 -8.11
C PHE A 206 -16.97 7.93 -9.61
N VAL A 207 -16.67 6.68 -10.01
CA VAL A 207 -16.50 6.37 -11.45
C VAL A 207 -17.82 6.34 -12.22
N GLY A 208 -18.96 6.10 -11.55
CA GLY A 208 -20.30 6.24 -12.12
C GLY A 208 -20.71 7.69 -12.39
N LEU A 209 -20.25 8.62 -11.55
CA LEU A 209 -20.51 10.06 -11.65
C LEU A 209 -19.43 10.83 -12.43
N GLN A 210 -18.23 10.29 -12.63
CA GLN A 210 -17.11 10.93 -13.34
C GLN A 210 -16.72 10.12 -14.59
N PRO A 211 -17.41 10.32 -15.74
CA PRO A 211 -17.22 9.51 -16.94
C PRO A 211 -15.82 9.58 -17.56
N GLU A 212 -15.01 10.60 -17.25
CA GLU A 212 -13.59 10.66 -17.65
C GLU A 212 -12.78 9.44 -17.23
N SER A 213 -13.21 8.75 -16.17
CA SER A 213 -12.60 7.51 -15.67
C SER A 213 -12.91 6.27 -16.52
N ALA A 214 -13.88 6.32 -17.43
CA ALA A 214 -14.44 5.14 -18.11
C ALA A 214 -13.38 4.28 -18.84
N HIS A 215 -12.44 4.93 -19.53
CA HIS A 215 -11.33 4.24 -20.19
C HIS A 215 -10.41 3.53 -19.18
N MET A 216 -10.06 4.20 -18.09
CA MET A 216 -9.17 3.66 -17.05
C MET A 216 -9.80 2.47 -16.30
N VAL A 217 -11.12 2.49 -16.05
CA VAL A 217 -11.82 1.36 -15.42
C VAL A 217 -11.76 0.12 -16.32
N MET A 218 -11.82 0.25 -17.65
CA MET A 218 -11.65 -0.92 -18.53
C MET A 218 -10.27 -1.56 -18.37
N TRP A 219 -9.20 -0.77 -18.23
CA TRP A 219 -7.86 -1.29 -17.93
C TRP A 219 -7.80 -1.96 -16.55
N ALA A 220 -8.34 -1.34 -15.50
CA ALA A 220 -8.31 -1.87 -14.13
C ALA A 220 -9.15 -3.16 -13.96
N MET A 221 -10.23 -3.30 -14.74
CA MET A 221 -11.08 -4.50 -14.75
C MET A 221 -10.54 -5.62 -15.66
N SER A 222 -9.72 -5.29 -16.65
CA SER A 222 -8.94 -6.31 -17.40
C SER A 222 -7.90 -7.00 -16.51
N ASP A 223 -7.25 -8.04 -17.03
CA ASP A 223 -6.20 -8.77 -16.31
C ASP A 223 -4.96 -7.90 -16.02
N ARG A 224 -4.80 -6.75 -16.71
CA ARG A 224 -3.75 -5.75 -16.45
C ARG A 224 -3.79 -5.18 -15.01
N GLY A 225 -4.93 -5.29 -14.33
CA GLY A 225 -5.08 -4.98 -12.90
C GLY A 225 -4.56 -6.05 -11.93
N ILE A 226 -4.22 -7.25 -12.44
CA ILE A 226 -3.71 -8.41 -11.68
C ILE A 226 -2.51 -9.07 -12.40
N PRO A 227 -1.41 -8.34 -12.66
CA PRO A 227 -0.22 -8.91 -13.31
C PRO A 227 0.34 -10.09 -12.49
N ARG A 228 0.89 -11.10 -13.18
CA ARG A 228 1.52 -12.30 -12.56
C ARG A 228 2.85 -11.96 -11.89
N SER A 229 3.53 -10.92 -12.36
CA SER A 229 4.76 -10.41 -11.79
C SER A 229 4.98 -8.96 -12.20
N PHE A 230 5.61 -8.15 -11.35
CA PHE A 230 6.14 -6.85 -11.77
C PHE A 230 7.07 -6.98 -12.99
N ARG A 231 7.79 -8.10 -13.12
CA ARG A 231 8.72 -8.43 -14.21
C ARG A 231 8.02 -8.76 -15.54
N MET A 232 6.69 -8.83 -15.52
CA MET A 232 5.82 -9.27 -16.62
C MET A 232 4.67 -8.28 -16.88
N MET A 233 4.93 -6.99 -16.67
CA MET A 233 4.01 -5.90 -17.02
C MET A 233 4.76 -4.79 -17.76
N GLN A 234 4.03 -4.06 -18.60
CA GLN A 234 4.52 -2.80 -19.17
C GLN A 234 4.63 -1.71 -18.09
N GLY A 235 5.33 -0.64 -18.41
CA GLY A 235 5.35 0.61 -17.65
C GLY A 235 5.17 1.80 -18.58
N PHE A 236 4.52 2.85 -18.11
CA PHE A 236 4.18 4.01 -18.91
C PHE A 236 4.37 5.30 -18.10
N GLY A 237 4.89 6.35 -18.73
CA GLY A 237 4.95 7.68 -18.13
C GLY A 237 3.57 8.31 -17.86
N VAL A 238 2.52 7.77 -18.52
CA VAL A 238 1.11 8.23 -18.54
C VAL A 238 0.94 9.65 -19.08
N ASN A 239 1.50 10.64 -18.39
CA ASN A 239 1.44 12.03 -18.78
C ASN A 239 2.26 12.29 -20.06
N THR A 240 1.90 13.37 -20.76
CA THR A 240 2.69 13.87 -21.90
C THR A 240 3.82 14.74 -21.39
N PHE A 241 5.06 14.37 -21.70
CA PHE A 241 6.26 15.17 -21.43
C PHE A 241 6.72 15.84 -22.73
N THR A 242 7.81 16.60 -22.67
CA THR A 242 8.46 17.16 -23.87
C THR A 242 9.93 16.78 -23.94
N LEU A 243 10.43 16.63 -25.16
CA LEU A 243 11.85 16.52 -25.48
C LEU A 243 12.27 17.75 -26.29
N MET A 244 13.48 18.25 -26.06
CA MET A 244 14.06 19.37 -26.80
C MET A 244 15.42 18.97 -27.37
N ASN A 245 15.61 19.10 -28.68
CA ASN A 245 16.84 18.69 -29.36
C ASN A 245 17.90 19.82 -29.39
N ALA A 246 19.10 19.51 -29.89
CA ALA A 246 20.24 20.43 -29.91
C ALA A 246 20.07 21.68 -30.81
N LYS A 247 18.98 21.77 -31.58
CA LYS A 247 18.60 22.99 -32.35
C LYS A 247 17.49 23.80 -31.65
N ASN A 248 17.07 23.42 -30.45
CA ASN A 248 15.91 23.99 -29.76
C ASN A 248 14.55 23.71 -30.46
N GLU A 249 14.46 22.60 -31.21
CA GLU A 249 13.17 22.07 -31.71
C GLU A 249 12.52 21.21 -30.61
N ARG A 250 11.21 21.38 -30.35
CA ARG A 250 10.45 20.64 -29.32
C ARG A 250 9.60 19.51 -29.94
N PHE A 251 9.46 18.44 -29.18
CA PHE A 251 8.60 17.28 -29.48
C PHE A 251 7.84 16.90 -28.21
N PHE A 252 6.56 16.54 -28.33
CA PHE A 252 5.81 15.91 -27.26
C PHE A 252 6.13 14.41 -27.19
N VAL A 253 6.24 13.85 -25.98
CA VAL A 253 6.65 12.45 -25.76
C VAL A 253 5.76 11.70 -24.75
N LYS A 254 5.49 10.43 -25.05
CA LYS A 254 5.09 9.42 -24.05
C LYS A 254 6.25 8.43 -23.86
N PHE A 255 6.55 8.08 -22.61
CA PHE A 255 7.59 7.11 -22.25
C PHE A 255 7.00 5.72 -21.99
N HIS A 256 7.66 4.67 -22.48
CA HIS A 256 7.18 3.27 -22.43
C HIS A 256 8.29 2.30 -21.99
N TRP A 257 7.93 1.33 -21.16
CA TRP A 257 8.74 0.18 -20.74
C TRP A 257 8.07 -1.11 -21.22
N LEU A 258 8.74 -1.87 -22.08
CA LEU A 258 8.22 -3.11 -22.68
C LEU A 258 8.97 -4.33 -22.09
N PRO A 259 8.33 -5.20 -21.30
CA PRO A 259 9.00 -6.32 -20.63
C PRO A 259 9.52 -7.35 -21.64
N GLU A 260 10.77 -7.80 -21.49
CA GLU A 260 11.32 -8.86 -22.37
C GLU A 260 10.68 -10.22 -22.10
N LEU A 261 10.20 -10.46 -20.88
CA LEU A 261 9.41 -11.65 -20.52
C LEU A 261 7.96 -11.57 -21.03
N GLY A 262 7.56 -10.50 -21.70
CA GLY A 262 6.19 -10.25 -22.17
C GLY A 262 5.23 -9.83 -21.05
N VAL A 263 3.95 -9.63 -21.40
CA VAL A 263 2.90 -9.26 -20.44
C VAL A 263 2.14 -10.50 -19.99
N HIS A 264 2.08 -10.76 -18.68
CA HIS A 264 1.42 -11.92 -18.08
C HIS A 264 0.63 -11.53 -16.84
N SER A 265 -0.52 -12.17 -16.64
CA SER A 265 -1.48 -11.84 -15.60
C SER A 265 -2.04 -13.09 -14.91
N PHE A 266 -2.56 -12.93 -13.70
CA PHE A 266 -3.29 -13.96 -12.97
C PHE A 266 -4.74 -14.06 -13.43
N VAL A 267 -5.43 -15.14 -13.05
CA VAL A 267 -6.91 -15.16 -12.96
C VAL A 267 -7.39 -14.68 -11.60
N TRP A 268 -8.63 -14.18 -11.48
CA TRP A 268 -9.06 -13.48 -10.27
C TRP A 268 -9.12 -14.34 -8.99
N ASP A 269 -9.67 -15.55 -9.06
CA ASP A 269 -9.70 -16.48 -7.91
C ASP A 269 -8.29 -16.85 -7.43
N GLU A 270 -7.32 -16.97 -8.35
CA GLU A 270 -5.91 -17.18 -8.02
C GLU A 270 -5.31 -15.97 -7.32
N ALA A 271 -5.43 -14.78 -7.94
CA ALA A 271 -4.90 -13.52 -7.43
C ALA A 271 -5.40 -13.22 -6.01
N LEU A 272 -6.70 -13.45 -5.76
CA LEU A 272 -7.35 -13.30 -4.47
C LEU A 272 -6.88 -14.33 -3.44
N LYS A 273 -6.69 -15.60 -3.84
CA LYS A 273 -6.11 -16.65 -2.97
C LYS A 273 -4.67 -16.35 -2.60
N VAL A 274 -3.84 -15.87 -3.53
CA VAL A 274 -2.45 -15.48 -3.24
C VAL A 274 -2.40 -14.35 -2.21
N CYS A 275 -3.37 -13.42 -2.19
CA CYS A 275 -3.42 -12.35 -1.18
C CYS A 275 -3.43 -12.87 0.27
N GLY A 276 -4.05 -14.03 0.54
CA GLY A 276 -4.05 -14.67 1.86
C GLY A 276 -2.97 -15.74 2.05
N GLN A 277 -2.43 -16.30 0.97
CA GLN A 277 -1.45 -17.41 1.03
C GLN A 277 0.00 -16.93 1.00
N ASP A 278 0.27 -15.80 0.31
CA ASP A 278 1.58 -15.16 0.20
C ASP A 278 1.40 -13.66 -0.15
N PRO A 279 1.03 -12.79 0.80
CA PRO A 279 0.83 -11.36 0.54
C PRO A 279 2.08 -10.65 0.02
N ASP A 280 3.26 -11.25 0.17
CA ASP A 280 4.56 -10.78 -0.32
C ASP A 280 5.00 -11.41 -1.66
N PHE A 281 4.08 -12.06 -2.38
CA PHE A 281 4.39 -12.83 -3.59
C PHE A 281 5.17 -12.04 -4.66
N HIS A 282 4.80 -10.80 -4.99
CA HIS A 282 5.50 -10.02 -6.01
C HIS A 282 6.83 -9.43 -5.51
N ARG A 283 6.93 -9.11 -4.21
CA ARG A 283 8.19 -8.75 -3.57
C ARG A 283 9.19 -9.89 -3.71
N LYS A 284 8.78 -11.11 -3.34
CA LYS A 284 9.61 -12.33 -3.40
C LYS A 284 9.92 -12.78 -4.82
N ASP A 285 8.95 -12.73 -5.74
CA ASP A 285 9.16 -13.07 -7.16
C ASP A 285 10.17 -12.13 -7.85
N LEU A 286 10.30 -10.87 -7.41
CA LEU A 286 11.36 -9.97 -7.88
C LEU A 286 12.73 -10.32 -7.27
N GLU A 287 12.77 -10.54 -5.95
CA GLU A 287 13.97 -10.86 -5.18
C GLU A 287 14.60 -12.19 -5.63
N GLU A 288 13.82 -13.29 -5.62
CA GLU A 288 14.24 -14.62 -6.08
C GLU A 288 14.73 -14.61 -7.53
N ALA A 289 14.10 -13.84 -8.42
CA ALA A 289 14.51 -13.76 -9.82
C ALA A 289 15.87 -13.06 -9.99
N ILE A 290 16.16 -12.04 -9.18
CA ILE A 290 17.46 -11.36 -9.18
C ILE A 290 18.53 -12.26 -8.55
N GLU A 291 18.26 -12.90 -7.41
CA GLU A 291 19.21 -13.83 -6.77
C GLU A 291 19.51 -15.07 -7.61
N ALA A 292 18.54 -15.56 -8.39
CA ALA A 292 18.73 -16.66 -9.34
C ALA A 292 19.51 -16.24 -10.62
N GLY A 293 19.84 -14.95 -10.79
CA GLY A 293 20.47 -14.40 -11.98
C GLY A 293 19.53 -14.23 -13.19
N ALA A 294 18.23 -14.45 -13.01
CA ALA A 294 17.19 -14.27 -14.01
C ALA A 294 16.71 -12.80 -14.04
N TYR A 295 17.67 -11.88 -14.17
CA TYR A 295 17.48 -10.43 -14.10
C TYR A 295 16.35 -9.93 -15.00
N PRO A 296 15.32 -9.25 -14.46
CA PRO A 296 14.23 -8.74 -15.28
C PRO A 296 14.66 -7.53 -16.12
N LYS A 297 14.09 -7.45 -17.31
CA LYS A 297 14.47 -6.51 -18.35
C LYS A 297 13.29 -5.86 -19.03
N TRP A 298 13.45 -4.58 -19.37
CA TRP A 298 12.49 -3.81 -20.15
C TRP A 298 13.19 -3.00 -21.23
N LYS A 299 12.64 -3.03 -22.45
CA LYS A 299 13.03 -2.12 -23.52
C LYS A 299 12.37 -0.77 -23.30
N PHE A 300 13.16 0.30 -23.34
CA PHE A 300 12.67 1.67 -23.28
C PHE A 300 12.30 2.13 -24.69
N ALA A 301 11.07 2.60 -24.83
CA ALA A 301 10.53 3.12 -26.08
C ALA A 301 9.88 4.48 -25.87
N ILE A 302 9.84 5.26 -26.94
CA ILE A 302 9.23 6.59 -26.99
C ILE A 302 8.22 6.68 -28.13
N GLN A 303 7.11 7.36 -27.89
CA GLN A 303 6.25 7.90 -28.96
C GLN A 303 6.54 9.40 -29.04
N CYS A 304 6.84 9.94 -30.22
CA CYS A 304 7.19 11.35 -30.41
C CYS A 304 6.28 12.04 -31.42
N ILE A 305 5.64 13.14 -31.01
CA ILE A 305 4.83 14.01 -31.87
C ILE A 305 5.59 15.35 -32.05
N PRO A 306 5.81 15.84 -33.29
CA PRO A 306 6.39 17.18 -33.50
C PRO A 306 5.47 18.29 -32.99
N GLU A 307 6.04 19.39 -32.49
CA GLU A 307 5.30 20.56 -31.98
C GLU A 307 4.11 20.99 -32.87
N ALA A 308 4.31 21.01 -34.19
CA ALA A 308 3.32 21.48 -35.16
C ALA A 308 2.09 20.57 -35.31
N ASN A 309 2.13 19.35 -34.78
CA ASN A 309 1.10 18.32 -34.92
C ASN A 309 0.28 18.10 -33.63
N GLU A 310 0.44 18.96 -32.61
CA GLU A 310 -0.23 18.88 -31.29
C GLU A 310 -1.76 18.66 -31.39
N HIS A 311 -2.39 19.26 -32.40
CA HIS A 311 -3.84 19.31 -32.53
C HIS A 311 -4.44 18.34 -33.56
N ASP A 312 -3.61 17.58 -34.30
CA ASP A 312 -4.02 16.76 -35.45
C ASP A 312 -4.84 15.51 -35.10
N PHE A 313 -5.00 15.21 -33.81
CA PHE A 313 -5.66 14.02 -33.28
C PHE A 313 -7.10 14.32 -32.82
N ASP A 314 -8.01 13.35 -32.91
CA ASP A 314 -9.40 13.50 -32.40
C ASP A 314 -9.46 13.73 -30.88
N PHE A 315 -8.46 13.23 -30.16
CA PHE A 315 -8.25 13.46 -28.73
C PHE A 315 -7.28 14.62 -28.48
N ASP A 316 -7.24 15.12 -27.25
CA ASP A 316 -6.19 16.05 -26.82
C ASP A 316 -4.94 15.25 -26.44
N ILE A 317 -3.76 15.61 -26.97
CA ILE A 317 -2.53 14.87 -26.64
C ILE A 317 -2.07 15.12 -25.20
N LEU A 318 -2.62 16.14 -24.53
CA LEU A 318 -2.35 16.51 -23.14
C LEU A 318 -3.35 15.88 -22.14
N ASP A 319 -4.33 15.12 -22.61
CA ASP A 319 -5.31 14.43 -21.75
C ASP A 319 -4.73 13.09 -21.24
N SER A 320 -4.49 13.01 -19.93
CA SER A 320 -3.98 11.83 -19.23
C SER A 320 -4.93 10.63 -19.22
N THR A 321 -6.20 10.80 -19.61
CA THR A 321 -7.16 9.69 -19.83
C THR A 321 -7.01 9.06 -21.22
N LYS A 322 -6.09 9.55 -22.07
CA LYS A 322 -5.95 9.13 -23.47
C LYS A 322 -4.59 8.49 -23.80
N VAL A 323 -4.63 7.32 -24.44
CA VAL A 323 -3.49 6.73 -25.15
C VAL A 323 -3.27 7.45 -26.48
N TRP A 324 -2.04 7.36 -27.00
CA TRP A 324 -1.76 7.58 -28.41
C TRP A 324 -1.67 6.20 -29.08
N PRO A 325 -2.61 5.81 -29.96
CA PRO A 325 -2.55 4.51 -30.65
C PRO A 325 -1.23 4.34 -31.43
N GLU A 326 -0.63 3.16 -31.36
CA GLU A 326 0.69 2.90 -31.98
C GLU A 326 0.65 2.99 -33.52
N GLU A 327 -0.53 2.79 -34.13
CA GLU A 327 -0.75 2.97 -35.57
C GLU A 327 -0.72 4.45 -36.00
N LEU A 328 -0.98 5.37 -35.07
CA LEU A 328 -0.93 6.82 -35.30
C LEU A 328 0.42 7.42 -34.87
N VAL A 329 1.01 6.93 -33.77
CA VAL A 329 2.32 7.35 -33.28
C VAL A 329 3.14 6.11 -32.88
N PRO A 330 3.94 5.54 -33.78
CA PRO A 330 4.69 4.31 -33.54
C PRO A 330 5.70 4.39 -32.37
N LEU A 331 5.90 3.27 -31.70
CA LEU A 331 6.94 3.12 -30.67
C LEU A 331 8.34 3.03 -31.29
N GLU A 332 9.20 4.01 -31.00
CA GLU A 332 10.63 3.92 -31.28
C GLU A 332 11.36 3.38 -30.04
N VAL A 333 11.80 2.12 -30.12
CA VAL A 333 12.67 1.52 -29.10
C VAL A 333 14.06 2.17 -29.17
N ILE A 334 14.54 2.71 -28.05
CA ILE A 334 15.83 3.43 -27.97
C ILE A 334 16.82 2.82 -26.97
N GLY A 335 16.39 1.99 -26.00
CA GLY A 335 17.28 1.47 -24.97
C GLY A 335 16.72 0.29 -24.17
N GLU A 336 17.43 -0.09 -23.11
CA GLU A 336 17.12 -1.21 -22.21
C GLU A 336 17.49 -0.88 -20.76
N MET A 337 16.63 -1.30 -19.84
CA MET A 337 16.89 -1.35 -18.39
C MET A 337 16.98 -2.81 -17.94
N THR A 338 17.98 -3.12 -17.11
CA THR A 338 18.14 -4.41 -16.40
C THR A 338 18.21 -4.14 -14.90
N LEU A 339 17.54 -4.96 -14.08
CA LEU A 339 17.66 -4.94 -12.61
C LEU A 339 18.47 -6.15 -12.13
N ASP A 340 19.62 -5.92 -11.49
CA ASP A 340 20.66 -6.93 -11.24
C ASP A 340 21.12 -7.03 -9.77
N LYS A 341 20.60 -6.16 -8.88
CA LYS A 341 20.88 -6.23 -7.45
C LYS A 341 19.66 -5.85 -6.60
N THR A 342 19.40 -6.66 -5.57
CA THR A 342 18.48 -6.37 -4.46
C THR A 342 19.01 -5.22 -3.58
N VAL A 343 18.15 -4.71 -2.69
CA VAL A 343 18.55 -3.77 -1.62
C VAL A 343 19.36 -4.50 -0.54
N ASP A 344 20.29 -3.80 0.11
CA ASP A 344 20.98 -4.31 1.30
C ASP A 344 20.08 -4.15 2.55
N GLU A 345 19.26 -3.09 2.62
CA GLU A 345 18.22 -2.93 3.64
C GLU A 345 16.96 -2.23 3.09
N PHE A 346 15.79 -2.86 3.28
CA PHE A 346 14.51 -2.37 2.72
C PHE A 346 14.13 -0.95 3.16
N PHE A 347 14.38 -0.57 4.42
CA PHE A 347 13.88 0.70 4.96
C PHE A 347 14.64 1.95 4.44
N PRO A 348 15.97 2.07 4.58
CA PRO A 348 16.73 3.23 4.08
C PRO A 348 16.79 3.31 2.55
N GLU A 349 16.54 2.21 1.84
CA GLU A 349 16.54 2.17 0.37
C GLU A 349 15.12 2.23 -0.21
N THR A 350 14.30 1.19 -0.03
CA THR A 350 12.97 1.13 -0.66
C THR A 350 11.95 2.05 0.01
N GLU A 351 11.91 2.13 1.33
CA GLU A 351 10.91 2.98 2.00
C GLU A 351 11.28 4.46 1.96
N GLN A 352 12.55 4.80 2.19
CA GLN A 352 13.00 6.19 2.14
C GLN A 352 13.25 6.75 0.72
N ALA A 353 13.19 5.92 -0.34
CA ALA A 353 13.21 6.41 -1.71
C ALA A 353 12.07 7.40 -2.01
N ALA A 354 12.43 8.54 -2.61
CA ALA A 354 11.52 9.59 -3.05
C ALA A 354 11.66 9.81 -4.56
N PHE A 355 10.55 9.68 -5.27
CA PHE A 355 10.44 9.90 -6.71
C PHE A 355 9.55 11.13 -6.95
N CYS A 356 9.90 11.97 -7.92
CA CYS A 356 9.20 13.23 -8.18
C CYS A 356 9.17 13.53 -9.69
N THR A 357 7.99 13.77 -10.26
CA THR A 357 7.85 14.11 -11.70
C THR A 357 8.63 15.38 -12.08
N SER A 358 8.83 16.30 -11.12
CA SER A 358 9.64 17.51 -11.31
C SER A 358 11.16 17.26 -11.42
N HIS A 359 11.64 16.04 -11.18
CA HIS A 359 13.02 15.67 -11.45
C HIS A 359 13.21 15.38 -12.95
N VAL A 360 13.47 16.43 -13.73
CA VAL A 360 13.88 16.35 -15.15
C VAL A 360 15.31 16.85 -15.33
N VAL A 361 15.96 16.42 -16.41
CA VAL A 361 17.32 16.83 -16.80
C VAL A 361 17.29 17.62 -18.12
N PRO A 362 18.30 18.48 -18.40
CA PRO A 362 18.36 19.27 -19.63
C PRO A 362 18.10 18.44 -20.90
N GLY A 363 17.17 18.90 -21.75
CA GLY A 363 16.69 18.18 -22.94
C GLY A 363 15.40 17.39 -22.74
N ILE A 364 14.89 17.29 -21.51
CA ILE A 364 13.57 16.75 -21.13
C ILE A 364 12.81 17.84 -20.37
N GLY A 365 11.51 17.99 -20.62
CA GLY A 365 10.66 19.00 -19.98
C GLY A 365 9.20 18.57 -19.85
N PHE A 366 8.35 19.52 -19.46
CA PHE A 366 6.92 19.29 -19.21
C PHE A 366 6.04 19.71 -20.39
N SER A 367 4.75 19.36 -20.31
CA SER A 367 3.68 19.92 -21.13
C SER A 367 2.59 20.49 -20.21
N ASP A 368 1.54 21.11 -20.78
CA ASP A 368 0.39 21.64 -20.02
C ASP A 368 -0.67 20.57 -19.67
N ASP A 369 -0.30 19.28 -19.71
CA ASP A 369 -1.08 18.16 -19.15
C ASP A 369 -1.53 18.51 -17.69
N PRO A 370 -2.83 18.70 -17.44
CA PRO A 370 -3.31 19.28 -16.17
C PRO A 370 -3.21 18.31 -14.99
N LEU A 371 -2.99 17.01 -15.23
CA LEU A 371 -2.62 16.07 -14.19
C LEU A 371 -1.11 16.21 -13.86
N LEU A 372 -0.24 16.29 -14.87
CA LEU A 372 1.21 16.45 -14.66
C LEU A 372 1.56 17.73 -13.89
N GLN A 373 0.90 18.84 -14.23
CA GLN A 373 1.13 20.15 -13.60
C GLN A 373 0.91 20.12 -12.07
N GLY A 374 -0.15 19.46 -11.59
CA GLY A 374 -0.37 19.30 -10.14
C GLY A 374 0.49 18.22 -9.49
N ARG A 375 0.86 17.15 -10.22
CA ARG A 375 1.82 16.13 -9.74
C ARG A 375 3.18 16.76 -9.40
N ASN A 376 3.65 17.70 -10.23
CA ASN A 376 4.92 18.42 -10.03
C ASN A 376 5.01 19.18 -8.69
N PHE A 377 3.87 19.65 -8.15
CA PHE A 377 3.80 20.20 -6.78
C PHE A 377 3.84 19.08 -5.72
N SER A 378 2.92 18.12 -5.83
CA SER A 378 2.62 17.13 -4.77
C SER A 378 3.84 16.29 -4.36
N TYR A 379 4.66 15.84 -5.32
CA TYR A 379 5.80 14.98 -5.04
C TYR A 379 6.95 15.67 -4.28
N PHE A 380 7.02 17.01 -4.25
CA PHE A 380 7.92 17.74 -3.36
C PHE A 380 7.32 17.89 -1.95
N ASP A 381 6.06 18.34 -1.90
CA ASP A 381 5.34 18.66 -0.66
C ASP A 381 5.24 17.45 0.29
N THR A 382 4.78 16.30 -0.23
CA THR A 382 4.54 15.09 0.60
C THR A 382 5.80 14.54 1.29
N GLN A 383 7.00 14.84 0.80
CA GLN A 383 8.24 14.39 1.46
C GLN A 383 8.55 15.17 2.74
N ILE A 384 8.00 16.40 2.91
CA ILE A 384 8.25 17.24 4.08
C ILE A 384 7.77 16.55 5.36
N THR A 385 6.61 15.91 5.33
CA THR A 385 6.05 15.15 6.46
C THR A 385 6.51 13.69 6.48
N ARG A 386 6.75 13.08 5.30
CA ARG A 386 7.14 11.66 5.19
C ARG A 386 8.61 11.39 5.55
N LEU A 387 9.51 12.31 5.21
CA LEU A 387 10.97 12.15 5.32
C LEU A 387 11.70 13.35 5.93
N GLY A 388 11.07 14.54 5.97
CA GLY A 388 11.70 15.79 6.37
C GLY A 388 12.37 16.54 5.22
N VAL A 389 12.65 17.83 5.42
CA VAL A 389 13.05 18.77 4.35
C VAL A 389 14.37 18.43 3.64
N ASN A 390 15.34 17.78 4.31
CA ASN A 390 16.61 17.35 3.71
C ASN A 390 16.56 15.95 3.07
N TRP A 391 15.39 15.46 2.66
CA TRP A 391 15.21 14.10 2.08
C TRP A 391 16.12 13.76 0.87
N GLN A 392 16.62 14.78 0.16
CA GLN A 392 17.60 14.66 -0.93
C GLN A 392 19.03 14.28 -0.45
N GLU A 393 19.31 14.38 0.86
CA GLU A 393 20.59 13.96 1.46
C GLU A 393 20.57 12.50 1.96
N LEU A 394 19.39 11.89 2.06
CA LEU A 394 19.22 10.47 2.41
C LEU A 394 19.90 9.58 1.34
N PRO A 395 20.65 8.53 1.72
CA PRO A 395 21.59 7.85 0.82
C PRO A 395 20.98 7.46 -0.52
N ILE A 396 19.83 6.78 -0.56
CA ILE A 396 19.19 6.36 -1.82
C ILE A 396 18.77 7.52 -2.72
N ASN A 397 18.40 8.67 -2.17
CA ASN A 397 17.92 9.83 -2.93
C ASN A 397 19.05 10.68 -3.52
N ARG A 398 20.25 10.65 -2.91
CA ARG A 398 21.39 11.47 -3.37
C ARG A 398 21.69 11.27 -4.87
N PRO A 399 21.85 12.33 -5.67
CA PRO A 399 22.40 12.20 -7.02
C PRO A 399 23.88 11.83 -6.97
N VAL A 400 24.35 11.10 -7.99
CA VAL A 400 25.77 10.76 -8.16
C VAL A 400 26.62 11.90 -8.74
N CYS A 401 25.96 12.93 -9.28
CA CYS A 401 26.61 14.15 -9.77
C CYS A 401 26.85 15.17 -8.64
N PRO A 402 27.75 16.15 -8.82
CA PRO A 402 27.95 17.24 -7.85
C PRO A 402 26.67 18.05 -7.58
N VAL A 403 26.49 18.49 -6.34
CA VAL A 403 25.39 19.38 -5.93
C VAL A 403 25.98 20.64 -5.29
N MET A 404 25.66 21.80 -5.86
CA MET A 404 26.08 23.10 -5.33
C MET A 404 24.93 24.11 -5.48
N ASN A 405 24.48 24.69 -4.36
CA ASN A 405 23.41 25.68 -4.32
C ASN A 405 23.48 26.51 -3.03
N HIS A 406 22.46 27.34 -2.80
CA HIS A 406 22.33 28.22 -1.65
C HIS A 406 21.32 27.76 -0.59
N ASN A 407 20.75 26.56 -0.72
CA ASN A 407 19.81 25.98 0.25
C ASN A 407 20.58 25.53 1.51
N ARG A 408 20.06 25.81 2.70
CA ARG A 408 20.75 25.55 3.99
C ARG A 408 19.77 25.03 5.04
N ASP A 409 20.34 24.61 6.18
CA ASP A 409 19.65 24.30 7.42
C ASP A 409 18.57 23.20 7.26
N GLY A 410 17.47 23.28 8.02
CA GLY A 410 16.41 22.26 8.04
C GLY A 410 16.72 21.04 8.92
N GLN A 411 15.71 20.20 9.15
CA GLN A 411 15.80 18.98 9.95
C GLN A 411 16.73 17.95 9.28
N MET A 412 17.49 17.18 10.08
CA MET A 412 18.47 16.18 9.63
C MET A 412 19.43 16.70 8.53
N ARG A 413 20.04 17.87 8.77
CA ARG A 413 21.02 18.45 7.85
C ARG A 413 22.38 17.74 7.97
N HIS A 414 22.74 16.91 7.00
CA HIS A 414 24.00 16.14 7.03
C HIS A 414 25.17 16.89 6.37
N ARG A 415 24.96 17.55 5.22
CA ARG A 415 26.05 18.20 4.48
C ARG A 415 26.43 19.58 5.03
N ILE A 416 27.61 19.67 5.66
CA ILE A 416 28.21 20.92 6.14
C ILE A 416 28.84 21.70 4.97
N THR A 417 28.32 22.90 4.65
CA THR A 417 28.86 23.76 3.59
C THR A 417 29.83 24.80 4.14
N LYS A 418 31.13 24.64 3.90
CA LYS A 418 32.17 25.57 4.34
C LYS A 418 32.10 26.91 3.59
N GLY A 419 31.79 28.00 4.29
CA GLY A 419 31.82 29.35 3.71
C GLY A 419 31.28 30.46 4.64
N GLN A 420 31.21 31.68 4.11
CA GLN A 420 30.56 32.85 4.72
C GLN A 420 29.48 33.45 3.78
N ILE A 421 29.02 32.66 2.81
CA ILE A 421 28.11 33.07 1.73
C ILE A 421 27.09 31.96 1.50
N ASN A 422 25.81 32.36 1.46
CA ASN A 422 24.64 31.51 1.32
C ASN A 422 23.56 32.16 0.43
N TYR A 423 23.96 33.02 -0.53
CA TYR A 423 23.04 33.76 -1.39
C TYR A 423 23.65 34.10 -2.75
N TRP A 424 22.80 34.41 -3.73
CA TRP A 424 23.16 34.89 -5.07
C TRP A 424 22.32 36.12 -5.45
N PRO A 425 22.86 37.12 -6.17
CA PRO A 425 24.28 37.33 -6.49
C PRO A 425 25.11 37.70 -5.25
N ASN A 426 26.40 37.35 -5.25
CA ASN A 426 27.30 37.65 -4.14
C ASN A 426 28.65 38.20 -4.61
N ARG A 427 29.29 39.01 -3.75
CA ARG A 427 30.54 39.74 -3.99
C ARG A 427 31.81 38.89 -4.22
N LYS A 428 31.67 37.57 -4.35
CA LYS A 428 32.77 36.62 -4.65
C LYS A 428 32.42 35.68 -5.81
N GLU A 429 31.27 35.88 -6.46
CA GLU A 429 30.77 35.08 -7.58
C GLU A 429 30.70 33.56 -7.29
N VAL A 430 30.57 33.19 -6.00
CA VAL A 430 30.52 31.79 -5.57
C VAL A 430 29.14 31.21 -5.93
N ALA A 431 29.15 30.04 -6.58
CA ALA A 431 27.95 29.28 -6.96
C ALA A 431 26.93 30.11 -7.77
N GLY A 432 27.41 30.77 -8.83
CA GLY A 432 26.56 31.41 -9.84
C GLY A 432 25.80 30.43 -10.75
N PRO A 433 24.79 30.93 -11.50
CA PRO A 433 24.00 30.11 -12.42
C PRO A 433 24.85 29.63 -13.61
N VAL A 434 24.57 28.40 -14.05
CA VAL A 434 25.23 27.79 -15.22
C VAL A 434 24.48 28.19 -16.50
N PRO A 435 25.14 28.75 -17.54
CA PRO A 435 24.51 29.03 -18.82
C PRO A 435 24.03 27.75 -19.54
N VAL A 436 22.99 27.87 -20.37
CA VAL A 436 22.47 26.74 -21.18
C VAL A 436 23.56 26.12 -22.07
N SER A 437 24.45 26.95 -22.63
CA SER A 437 25.63 26.52 -23.41
C SER A 437 26.69 25.76 -22.61
N GLN A 438 26.52 25.63 -21.29
CA GLN A 438 27.36 24.84 -20.38
C GLN A 438 26.54 23.75 -19.66
N GLY A 439 25.35 23.42 -20.15
CA GLY A 439 24.48 22.38 -19.57
C GLY A 439 23.46 22.88 -18.54
N GLY A 440 23.30 24.21 -18.37
CA GLY A 440 22.22 24.77 -17.56
C GLY A 440 20.84 24.39 -18.11
N TYR A 441 19.91 24.00 -17.24
CA TYR A 441 18.52 23.79 -17.61
C TYR A 441 17.84 25.13 -17.97
N ALA A 442 17.00 25.12 -18.99
CA ALA A 442 16.10 26.21 -19.32
C ALA A 442 14.80 25.64 -19.90
N ASP A 443 13.66 26.19 -19.48
CA ASP A 443 12.35 25.83 -20.00
C ASP A 443 12.20 26.27 -21.46
N PHE A 444 11.48 25.47 -22.25
CA PHE A 444 11.13 25.85 -23.61
C PHE A 444 10.20 27.07 -23.60
N ALA A 445 10.46 28.04 -24.48
CA ALA A 445 9.72 29.30 -24.57
C ALA A 445 8.34 29.12 -25.25
N GLN A 446 7.48 28.28 -24.67
CA GLN A 446 6.13 28.02 -25.15
C GLN A 446 5.29 29.30 -25.16
N LYS A 447 4.48 29.49 -26.20
CA LYS A 447 3.48 30.55 -26.26
C LYS A 447 2.27 30.16 -25.41
N VAL A 448 2.05 30.86 -24.31
CA VAL A 448 0.82 30.73 -23.51
C VAL A 448 -0.12 31.88 -23.83
N ALA A 449 -1.31 31.57 -24.34
CA ALA A 449 -2.34 32.55 -24.68
C ALA A 449 -3.72 32.04 -24.23
N GLY A 450 -4.46 32.85 -23.46
CA GLY A 450 -5.75 32.45 -22.90
C GLY A 450 -6.21 33.36 -21.76
N ILE A 451 -7.22 32.89 -21.02
CA ILE A 451 -7.79 33.56 -19.85
C ILE A 451 -7.59 32.72 -18.59
N LYS A 452 -7.45 33.37 -17.43
CA LYS A 452 -7.31 32.68 -16.14
C LYS A 452 -8.66 32.13 -15.68
N GLN A 453 -8.94 30.88 -16.00
CA GLN A 453 -10.22 30.20 -15.73
C GLN A 453 -9.99 28.78 -15.20
N ARG A 454 -10.92 28.26 -14.40
CA ARG A 454 -11.02 26.82 -14.06
C ARG A 454 -11.94 26.16 -15.09
N VAL A 455 -11.39 25.42 -16.05
CA VAL A 455 -12.12 24.86 -17.20
C VAL A 455 -11.35 23.71 -17.83
N ARG A 456 -12.06 22.77 -18.47
CA ARG A 456 -11.50 21.72 -19.34
C ARG A 456 -11.88 22.02 -20.79
N THR A 457 -10.99 21.73 -21.75
CA THR A 457 -11.24 22.06 -23.17
C THR A 457 -12.25 21.10 -23.80
N PRO A 458 -12.87 21.42 -24.95
CA PRO A 458 -13.83 20.53 -25.60
C PRO A 458 -13.28 19.14 -25.95
N LYS A 459 -11.99 19.00 -26.31
CA LYS A 459 -11.39 17.69 -26.60
C LYS A 459 -11.32 16.77 -25.37
N PHE A 460 -11.18 17.34 -24.18
CA PHE A 460 -11.25 16.60 -22.91
C PHE A 460 -12.68 16.10 -22.59
N GLN A 461 -13.73 16.53 -23.29
CA GLN A 461 -15.11 16.09 -23.04
C GLN A 461 -15.50 14.80 -23.78
N GLU A 462 -14.59 14.20 -24.56
CA GLU A 462 -14.76 12.81 -25.01
C GLU A 462 -14.21 11.86 -23.94
N HIS A 463 -14.99 10.84 -23.61
CA HIS A 463 -14.74 9.94 -22.48
C HIS A 463 -14.84 8.44 -22.84
N PHE A 464 -15.43 8.09 -23.99
CA PHE A 464 -15.83 6.71 -24.29
C PHE A 464 -15.20 6.11 -25.55
N ASN A 465 -14.71 6.90 -26.52
CA ASN A 465 -14.07 6.36 -27.74
C ASN A 465 -12.90 5.45 -27.38
N GLN A 466 -12.01 5.87 -26.49
CA GLN A 466 -10.87 5.03 -26.13
C GLN A 466 -11.24 3.88 -25.18
N ALA A 467 -12.31 4.01 -24.39
CA ALA A 467 -12.89 2.88 -23.66
C ALA A 467 -13.47 1.81 -24.61
N GLN A 468 -14.16 2.26 -25.68
CA GLN A 468 -14.63 1.41 -26.78
C GLN A 468 -13.45 0.76 -27.50
N LEU A 469 -12.43 1.53 -27.89
CA LEU A 469 -11.23 1.04 -28.56
C LEU A 469 -10.53 -0.05 -27.73
N PHE A 470 -10.32 0.18 -26.43
CA PHE A 470 -9.74 -0.81 -25.53
C PHE A 470 -10.60 -2.07 -25.45
N TYR A 471 -11.88 -1.95 -25.09
CA TYR A 471 -12.77 -3.11 -24.94
C TYR A 471 -12.89 -3.90 -26.25
N ASN A 472 -13.06 -3.23 -27.39
CA ASN A 472 -13.14 -3.89 -28.70
C ASN A 472 -11.88 -4.72 -29.00
N SER A 473 -10.71 -4.19 -28.64
CA SER A 473 -9.39 -4.79 -28.91
C SER A 473 -9.06 -6.02 -28.07
N LEU A 474 -9.75 -6.23 -26.96
CA LEU A 474 -9.57 -7.41 -26.11
C LEU A 474 -9.97 -8.71 -26.84
N THR A 475 -9.24 -9.78 -26.58
CA THR A 475 -9.59 -11.15 -26.98
C THR A 475 -10.88 -11.64 -26.30
N PRO A 476 -11.51 -12.73 -26.77
CA PRO A 476 -12.72 -13.26 -26.15
C PRO A 476 -12.58 -13.65 -24.66
N TYR A 477 -11.40 -14.14 -24.25
CA TYR A 477 -11.15 -14.49 -22.84
C TYR A 477 -10.86 -13.24 -21.99
N GLU A 478 -10.06 -12.27 -22.47
CA GLU A 478 -9.89 -10.98 -21.78
C GLU A 478 -11.23 -10.24 -21.58
N LYS A 479 -12.14 -10.30 -22.58
CA LYS A 479 -13.52 -9.78 -22.45
C LYS A 479 -14.31 -10.50 -21.36
N ALA A 480 -14.22 -11.83 -21.30
CA ALA A 480 -14.89 -12.62 -20.27
C ALA A 480 -14.33 -12.30 -18.87
N HIS A 481 -13.01 -12.12 -18.72
CA HIS A 481 -12.40 -11.74 -17.45
C HIS A 481 -12.81 -10.32 -17.02
N LEU A 482 -12.88 -9.35 -17.96
CA LEU A 482 -13.35 -7.99 -17.68
C LEU A 482 -14.82 -7.98 -17.25
N ILE A 483 -15.69 -8.77 -17.90
CA ILE A 483 -17.08 -8.96 -17.48
C ILE A 483 -17.13 -9.56 -16.07
N ASN A 484 -16.35 -10.61 -15.79
CA ASN A 484 -16.30 -11.26 -14.48
C ASN A 484 -15.79 -10.31 -13.39
N ALA A 485 -14.76 -9.50 -13.67
CA ALA A 485 -14.20 -8.52 -12.75
C ALA A 485 -15.21 -7.41 -12.43
N ALA A 486 -15.80 -6.77 -13.44
CA ALA A 486 -16.82 -5.75 -13.24
C ALA A 486 -18.07 -6.29 -12.51
N SER A 487 -18.43 -7.56 -12.76
CA SER A 487 -19.53 -8.23 -12.05
C SER A 487 -19.19 -8.51 -10.58
N PHE A 488 -17.99 -9.03 -10.30
CA PHE A 488 -17.51 -9.28 -8.94
C PHE A 488 -17.43 -7.98 -8.15
N GLU A 489 -16.85 -6.93 -8.71
CA GLU A 489 -16.63 -5.65 -8.04
C GLU A 489 -17.95 -4.94 -7.71
N LEU A 490 -18.88 -4.89 -8.66
CA LEU A 490 -20.20 -4.31 -8.46
C LEU A 490 -21.11 -5.17 -7.55
N SER A 491 -20.87 -6.50 -7.45
CA SER A 491 -21.61 -7.34 -6.48
C SER A 491 -21.13 -7.17 -5.03
N HIS A 492 -20.10 -6.36 -4.78
CA HIS A 492 -19.69 -5.91 -3.43
C HIS A 492 -20.08 -4.44 -3.17
N CYS A 493 -20.94 -3.85 -4.01
CA CYS A 493 -21.56 -2.55 -3.74
C CYS A 493 -22.94 -2.78 -3.09
N ASP A 494 -23.05 -2.53 -1.78
CA ASP A 494 -24.30 -2.70 -1.03
C ASP A 494 -25.42 -1.73 -1.44
N ASP A 495 -25.11 -0.58 -2.07
CA ASP A 495 -26.10 0.38 -2.53
C ASP A 495 -26.51 0.12 -4.00
N PRO A 496 -27.77 -0.25 -4.30
CA PRO A 496 -28.25 -0.47 -5.66
C PRO A 496 -28.08 0.74 -6.58
N VAL A 497 -28.15 1.97 -6.06
CA VAL A 497 -27.98 3.19 -6.86
C VAL A 497 -26.60 3.22 -7.54
N VAL A 498 -25.58 2.66 -6.89
CA VAL A 498 -24.20 2.60 -7.40
C VAL A 498 -24.12 1.67 -8.61
N PHE A 499 -24.47 0.39 -8.46
CA PHE A 499 -24.38 -0.57 -9.57
C PHE A 499 -25.43 -0.32 -10.66
N GLU A 500 -26.62 0.21 -10.34
CA GLU A 500 -27.57 0.70 -11.33
C GLU A 500 -27.04 1.91 -12.12
N THR A 501 -26.20 2.76 -11.53
CA THR A 501 -25.64 3.93 -12.22
C THR A 501 -24.47 3.51 -13.11
N TYR A 502 -23.57 2.66 -12.61
CA TYR A 502 -22.43 2.21 -13.40
C TYR A 502 -22.84 1.30 -14.58
N THR A 503 -23.87 0.47 -14.43
CA THR A 503 -24.40 -0.35 -15.56
C THR A 503 -25.01 0.49 -16.68
N LYS A 504 -25.61 1.65 -16.38
CA LYS A 504 -26.02 2.64 -17.38
C LYS A 504 -24.80 3.28 -18.07
N LEU A 505 -23.73 3.57 -17.33
CA LEU A 505 -22.49 4.12 -17.88
C LEU A 505 -21.83 3.13 -18.87
N LEU A 506 -21.70 1.85 -18.51
CA LEU A 506 -21.17 0.79 -19.37
C LEU A 506 -21.84 0.73 -20.75
N ASN A 507 -23.14 1.04 -20.86
CA ASN A 507 -23.89 1.01 -22.13
C ASN A 507 -23.47 2.12 -23.11
N ASN A 508 -22.60 3.06 -22.69
CA ASN A 508 -21.91 4.00 -23.56
C ASN A 508 -20.61 3.43 -24.16
N ILE A 509 -20.05 2.38 -23.52
CA ILE A 509 -18.89 1.64 -24.00
C ILE A 509 -19.38 0.53 -24.93
N ASP A 510 -19.95 -0.54 -24.38
CA ASP A 510 -20.49 -1.65 -25.17
C ASP A 510 -21.80 -2.19 -24.58
N PHE A 511 -22.74 -2.50 -25.48
CA PHE A 511 -24.08 -2.98 -25.13
C PHE A 511 -24.07 -4.38 -24.51
N ASN A 512 -23.24 -5.29 -25.01
CA ASN A 512 -23.20 -6.67 -24.50
C ASN A 512 -22.47 -6.74 -23.17
N LEU A 513 -21.39 -5.95 -23.01
CA LEU A 513 -20.72 -5.72 -21.72
C LEU A 513 -21.72 -5.22 -20.67
N ALA A 514 -22.40 -4.11 -20.95
CA ALA A 514 -23.37 -3.51 -20.04
C ALA A 514 -24.51 -4.47 -19.69
N LYS A 515 -25.05 -5.16 -20.69
CA LYS A 515 -26.13 -6.13 -20.52
C LYS A 515 -25.72 -7.33 -19.67
N GLN A 516 -24.55 -7.91 -19.91
CA GLN A 516 -24.11 -9.07 -19.14
C GLN A 516 -23.77 -8.70 -17.68
N VAL A 517 -23.08 -7.59 -17.46
CA VAL A 517 -22.77 -7.12 -16.10
C VAL A 517 -24.05 -6.76 -15.35
N ALA A 518 -25.01 -6.06 -15.98
CA ALA A 518 -26.30 -5.75 -15.38
C ALA A 518 -27.09 -7.01 -14.97
N ILE A 519 -27.13 -8.04 -15.83
CA ILE A 519 -27.76 -9.34 -15.50
C ILE A 519 -27.05 -10.02 -14.32
N ASN A 520 -25.72 -9.93 -14.25
CA ASN A 520 -24.95 -10.60 -13.21
C ASN A 520 -25.10 -9.95 -11.82
N VAL A 521 -25.34 -8.63 -11.73
CA VAL A 521 -25.39 -7.89 -10.45
C VAL A 521 -26.78 -7.35 -10.08
N GLY A 522 -27.79 -7.56 -10.93
CA GLY A 522 -29.13 -6.99 -10.73
C GLY A 522 -29.26 -5.50 -11.10
N GLY A 523 -28.31 -4.97 -11.88
CA GLY A 523 -28.35 -3.60 -12.39
C GLY A 523 -29.36 -3.40 -13.53
N ILE A 524 -29.46 -2.17 -14.04
CA ILE A 524 -30.43 -1.84 -15.08
C ILE A 524 -29.98 -2.37 -16.45
N VAL A 525 -30.63 -3.45 -16.88
CA VAL A 525 -30.39 -4.14 -18.15
C VAL A 525 -30.85 -3.24 -19.32
N PRO A 526 -29.97 -2.88 -20.27
CA PRO A 526 -30.35 -2.06 -21.41
C PRO A 526 -31.04 -2.89 -22.51
N ASP A 527 -32.10 -2.32 -23.09
CA ASP A 527 -32.77 -2.87 -24.29
C ASP A 527 -32.04 -2.51 -25.60
N LYS A 528 -31.24 -1.43 -25.60
CA LYS A 528 -30.51 -0.91 -26.76
C LYS A 528 -29.21 -0.20 -26.35
N PRO A 529 -28.21 -0.06 -27.25
CA PRO A 529 -27.01 0.74 -27.01
C PRO A 529 -27.34 2.20 -26.64
N ALA A 530 -26.59 2.81 -25.72
CA ALA A 530 -26.78 4.23 -25.36
C ALA A 530 -26.18 5.17 -26.41
N ARG A 531 -25.06 4.78 -27.02
CA ARG A 531 -24.43 5.41 -28.19
C ARG A 531 -23.90 4.33 -29.14
N HIS A 532 -23.49 4.75 -30.33
CA HIS A 532 -22.77 3.87 -31.26
C HIS A 532 -21.41 3.45 -30.65
N ASN A 533 -21.09 2.16 -30.75
CA ASN A 533 -19.73 1.65 -30.62
C ASN A 533 -19.09 1.65 -32.01
N HIS A 534 -17.98 2.39 -32.18
CA HIS A 534 -17.33 2.57 -33.48
C HIS A 534 -16.62 1.33 -34.02
N GLY A 535 -16.54 0.23 -33.26
CA GLY A 535 -16.01 -1.06 -33.71
C GLY A 535 -14.50 -1.13 -34.00
N GLN A 536 -13.81 0.02 -34.08
CA GLN A 536 -12.35 0.10 -34.21
C GLN A 536 -11.62 -0.72 -33.13
N VAL A 537 -10.48 -1.28 -33.53
CA VAL A 537 -9.56 -2.08 -32.71
C VAL A 537 -8.12 -1.69 -33.00
N THR A 538 -7.23 -1.92 -32.03
CA THR A 538 -5.77 -1.96 -32.20
C THR A 538 -5.25 -3.16 -31.40
N PRO A 539 -4.41 -4.04 -31.98
CA PRO A 539 -3.92 -5.21 -31.27
C PRO A 539 -3.06 -4.82 -30.04
N THR A 540 -2.48 -3.62 -30.02
CA THR A 540 -1.47 -3.23 -29.01
C THR A 540 -2.05 -2.92 -27.62
N LEU A 541 -3.36 -3.06 -27.43
CA LEU A 541 -4.00 -2.92 -26.12
C LEU A 541 -4.15 -4.27 -25.39
N SER A 542 -4.41 -5.36 -26.13
CA SER A 542 -4.46 -6.72 -25.58
C SER A 542 -3.10 -7.14 -24.98
N GLN A 543 -3.09 -7.93 -23.92
CA GLN A 543 -1.84 -8.49 -23.39
C GLN A 543 -1.20 -9.52 -24.34
N LEU A 544 -2.01 -10.16 -25.20
CA LEU A 544 -1.56 -11.16 -26.18
C LEU A 544 -0.55 -10.59 -27.19
N TYR A 545 -0.68 -9.32 -27.58
CA TYR A 545 0.24 -8.67 -28.52
C TYR A 545 1.68 -8.54 -27.96
N TYR A 546 1.81 -8.51 -26.64
CA TYR A 546 3.10 -8.48 -25.94
C TYR A 546 3.51 -9.84 -25.38
N ALA A 547 3.08 -10.94 -26.01
CA ALA A 547 3.68 -12.24 -25.78
C ALA A 547 5.18 -12.24 -26.16
N PRO A 548 6.05 -13.01 -25.49
CA PRO A 548 7.42 -13.23 -25.93
C PRO A 548 7.45 -13.75 -27.36
N LYS A 549 8.24 -13.10 -28.23
CA LYS A 549 8.36 -13.47 -29.64
C LYS A 549 8.96 -14.87 -29.84
N GLU A 550 9.87 -15.24 -28.94
CA GLU A 550 10.42 -16.59 -28.81
C GLU A 550 9.84 -17.23 -27.54
N PRO A 551 9.34 -18.48 -27.60
CA PRO A 551 8.82 -19.17 -26.42
C PRO A 551 9.86 -19.33 -25.30
N THR A 552 9.48 -19.05 -24.05
CA THR A 552 10.41 -18.97 -22.93
C THR A 552 9.78 -19.33 -21.58
N ILE A 553 10.58 -19.98 -20.72
CA ILE A 553 10.25 -20.35 -19.33
C ILE A 553 11.20 -19.72 -18.30
N VAL A 554 12.08 -18.80 -18.73
CA VAL A 554 13.04 -18.11 -17.85
C VAL A 554 12.31 -17.52 -16.64
N SER A 555 12.88 -17.69 -15.44
CA SER A 555 12.38 -17.24 -14.12
C SER A 555 11.10 -17.88 -13.58
N ARG A 556 10.49 -18.85 -14.28
CA ARG A 556 9.22 -19.47 -13.84
C ARG A 556 9.42 -20.45 -12.68
N ARG A 557 8.41 -20.63 -11.83
CA ARG A 557 8.41 -21.59 -10.70
C ARG A 557 7.62 -22.84 -11.08
N ILE A 558 8.31 -23.97 -11.25
CA ILE A 558 7.69 -25.27 -11.54
C ILE A 558 7.74 -26.14 -10.28
N ALA A 559 6.57 -26.59 -9.80
CA ALA A 559 6.49 -27.54 -8.70
C ALA A 559 6.62 -28.99 -9.20
N ILE A 560 7.27 -29.85 -8.42
CA ILE A 560 7.35 -31.30 -8.65
C ILE A 560 6.71 -31.97 -7.42
N LEU A 561 5.55 -32.61 -7.64
CA LEU A 561 4.69 -33.13 -6.57
C LEU A 561 5.08 -34.57 -6.24
N VAL A 562 5.72 -34.77 -5.09
CA VAL A 562 6.31 -36.06 -4.69
C VAL A 562 5.71 -36.60 -3.40
N ALA A 563 5.73 -37.92 -3.28
CA ALA A 563 5.32 -38.77 -2.17
C ALA A 563 6.31 -39.94 -2.11
N ASP A 564 6.46 -40.61 -0.98
CA ASP A 564 7.44 -41.71 -0.90
C ASP A 564 7.07 -42.87 -1.84
N GLY A 565 8.03 -43.36 -2.63
CA GLY A 565 7.80 -44.30 -3.73
C GLY A 565 7.83 -43.67 -5.13
N PHE A 566 8.40 -42.47 -5.28
CA PHE A 566 8.51 -41.76 -6.56
C PHE A 566 9.75 -42.17 -7.40
N ASN A 567 9.73 -41.91 -8.71
CA ASN A 567 10.88 -42.13 -9.58
C ASN A 567 11.96 -41.03 -9.44
N LEU A 568 13.11 -41.38 -8.85
CA LEU A 568 14.23 -40.44 -8.65
C LEU A 568 14.79 -39.89 -9.96
N ALA A 569 15.04 -40.76 -10.94
CA ALA A 569 15.71 -40.39 -12.19
C ALA A 569 14.88 -39.39 -13.01
N GLU A 570 13.55 -39.52 -12.97
CA GLU A 570 12.64 -38.53 -13.53
C GLU A 570 12.78 -37.17 -12.82
N VAL A 571 12.71 -37.15 -11.48
CA VAL A 571 12.80 -35.89 -10.72
C VAL A 571 14.15 -35.18 -10.95
N GLU A 572 15.27 -35.90 -10.91
CA GLU A 572 16.59 -35.31 -11.15
C GLU A 572 16.74 -34.78 -12.59
N GLY A 573 16.30 -35.55 -13.59
CA GLY A 573 16.36 -35.14 -14.99
C GLY A 573 15.46 -33.94 -15.30
N LEU A 574 14.24 -33.90 -14.75
CA LEU A 574 13.33 -32.74 -14.86
C LEU A 574 13.97 -31.48 -14.25
N ARG A 575 14.55 -31.58 -13.04
CA ARG A 575 15.24 -30.45 -12.39
C ARG A 575 16.43 -29.97 -13.21
N ALA A 576 17.21 -30.88 -13.79
CA ALA A 576 18.34 -30.53 -14.65
C ALA A 576 17.89 -29.81 -15.94
N ALA A 577 16.86 -30.33 -16.61
CA ALA A 577 16.36 -29.76 -17.87
C ALA A 577 15.74 -28.36 -17.67
N PHE A 578 14.85 -28.18 -16.69
CA PHE A 578 14.24 -26.86 -16.43
C PHE A 578 15.26 -25.83 -15.93
N LYS A 579 16.29 -26.26 -15.18
CA LYS A 579 17.40 -25.39 -14.78
C LYS A 579 18.21 -24.91 -16.00
N ALA A 580 18.38 -25.74 -17.03
CA ALA A 580 19.02 -25.31 -18.29
C ALA A 580 18.17 -24.25 -19.02
N GLY A 581 16.84 -24.33 -18.91
CA GLY A 581 15.89 -23.29 -19.35
C GLY A 581 15.76 -22.07 -18.43
N GLN A 582 16.58 -21.96 -17.37
CA GLN A 582 16.54 -20.92 -16.34
C GLN A 582 15.18 -20.80 -15.60
N ALA A 583 14.40 -21.89 -15.56
CA ALA A 583 13.27 -22.03 -14.65
C ALA A 583 13.71 -22.61 -13.30
N THR A 584 12.99 -22.28 -12.23
CA THR A 584 13.21 -22.81 -10.89
C THR A 584 12.33 -24.04 -10.64
N THR A 585 12.87 -25.07 -9.97
CA THR A 585 12.15 -26.32 -9.70
C THR A 585 12.13 -26.65 -8.21
N TRP A 586 10.91 -26.79 -7.69
CA TRP A 586 10.60 -26.88 -6.27
C TRP A 586 9.93 -28.22 -5.96
N ILE A 587 10.50 -28.99 -5.02
CA ILE A 587 9.98 -30.29 -4.62
C ILE A 587 8.95 -30.10 -3.51
N ILE A 588 7.70 -30.50 -3.76
CA ILE A 588 6.59 -30.38 -2.83
C ILE A 588 6.23 -31.78 -2.34
N GLY A 589 6.52 -32.06 -1.07
CA GLY A 589 6.40 -33.39 -0.46
C GLY A 589 5.25 -33.55 0.55
N PRO A 590 5.05 -34.76 1.12
CA PRO A 590 4.17 -34.97 2.27
C PRO A 590 4.71 -34.33 3.55
N ARG A 591 6.01 -34.03 3.60
CA ARG A 591 6.72 -33.43 4.74
C ARG A 591 7.82 -32.50 4.22
N ARG A 592 8.24 -31.51 5.03
CA ARG A 592 9.41 -30.67 4.74
C ARG A 592 10.64 -31.37 5.31
N GLY A 593 11.44 -31.97 4.43
CA GLY A 593 12.45 -32.95 4.80
C GLY A 593 12.59 -34.03 3.73
N TYR A 594 13.20 -35.16 4.06
CA TYR A 594 13.40 -36.24 3.09
C TYR A 594 12.09 -36.93 2.66
N VAL A 595 11.98 -37.14 1.35
CA VAL A 595 10.99 -37.97 0.67
C VAL A 595 11.77 -39.06 -0.06
N TYR A 596 11.32 -40.31 0.05
CA TYR A 596 12.14 -41.48 -0.35
C TYR A 596 11.67 -42.03 -1.70
N PRO A 597 12.56 -42.27 -2.67
CA PRO A 597 12.16 -42.79 -3.98
C PRO A 597 11.80 -44.29 -3.94
N ALA A 598 11.26 -44.80 -5.03
CA ALA A 598 10.88 -46.21 -5.17
C ALA A 598 12.08 -47.14 -4.92
N GLY A 599 11.95 -48.03 -3.92
CA GLY A 599 12.99 -48.98 -3.51
C GLY A 599 13.80 -48.58 -2.27
N GLU A 600 13.71 -47.32 -1.83
CA GLU A 600 14.39 -46.83 -0.62
C GLU A 600 13.50 -46.98 0.63
N VAL A 601 14.11 -47.21 1.80
CA VAL A 601 13.39 -47.36 3.07
C VAL A 601 13.07 -45.99 3.67
N VAL A 602 11.79 -45.71 3.92
CA VAL A 602 11.33 -44.46 4.52
C VAL A 602 11.93 -44.29 5.92
N GLY A 603 12.76 -43.27 6.09
CA GLY A 603 13.46 -42.93 7.33
C GLY A 603 14.95 -43.29 7.34
N GLU A 604 15.37 -44.28 6.55
CA GLU A 604 16.73 -44.86 6.60
C GLU A 604 17.49 -44.74 5.27
N GLY A 605 16.78 -44.70 4.14
CA GLY A 605 17.36 -44.71 2.79
C GLY A 605 17.81 -43.35 2.25
N SER A 606 18.22 -43.34 0.97
CA SER A 606 18.66 -42.14 0.25
C SER A 606 17.47 -41.31 -0.27
N GLY A 607 16.89 -40.45 0.58
CA GLY A 607 15.81 -39.55 0.21
C GLY A 607 16.26 -38.24 -0.46
N VAL A 608 15.32 -37.58 -1.17
CA VAL A 608 15.49 -36.21 -1.68
C VAL A 608 14.79 -35.24 -0.73
N TRP A 609 15.41 -34.10 -0.44
CA TRP A 609 14.83 -33.08 0.41
C TRP A 609 13.71 -32.32 -0.33
N ALA A 610 12.49 -32.33 0.23
CA ALA A 610 11.39 -31.50 -0.23
C ALA A 610 11.49 -30.09 0.36
N ASP A 611 11.52 -29.09 -0.53
CA ASP A 611 11.64 -27.67 -0.19
C ASP A 611 10.47 -27.21 0.70
N HIS A 612 9.27 -27.70 0.38
CA HIS A 612 8.01 -27.47 1.11
C HIS A 612 7.15 -28.75 1.20
N HIS A 613 6.14 -28.71 2.06
CA HIS A 613 5.11 -29.76 2.18
C HIS A 613 3.78 -29.31 1.56
N TYR A 614 2.89 -30.25 1.19
CA TYR A 614 1.63 -29.95 0.50
C TYR A 614 0.74 -28.88 1.16
N GLU A 615 0.79 -28.75 2.49
CA GLU A 615 0.03 -27.77 3.26
C GLU A 615 0.73 -26.41 3.39
N GLY A 616 2.06 -26.35 3.29
CA GLY A 616 2.83 -25.11 3.40
C GLY A 616 2.95 -24.32 2.09
N GLN A 617 2.37 -24.82 0.99
CA GLN A 617 2.34 -24.22 -0.34
C GLN A 617 1.02 -24.58 -1.05
N ARG A 618 0.69 -23.89 -2.15
CA ARG A 618 -0.50 -24.15 -3.01
C ARG A 618 -0.12 -23.98 -4.48
N SER A 619 -0.91 -24.54 -5.41
CA SER A 619 -0.60 -24.45 -6.84
C SER A 619 -0.69 -23.03 -7.39
N THR A 620 -1.43 -22.15 -6.72
CA THR A 620 -1.43 -20.68 -6.90
C THR A 620 -0.03 -20.07 -6.90
N LEU A 621 0.91 -20.57 -6.09
CA LEU A 621 2.24 -19.99 -5.89
C LEU A 621 3.27 -20.39 -6.97
N PHE A 622 2.87 -21.28 -7.89
CA PHE A 622 3.69 -21.84 -8.96
C PHE A 622 3.09 -21.53 -10.32
N ASP A 623 3.93 -21.43 -11.34
CA ASP A 623 3.50 -21.25 -12.73
C ASP A 623 2.91 -22.55 -13.32
N ALA A 624 3.47 -23.70 -12.94
CA ALA A 624 3.06 -25.03 -13.40
C ALA A 624 3.46 -26.12 -12.39
N PHE A 625 2.98 -27.35 -12.57
CA PHE A 625 3.48 -28.48 -11.79
C PHE A 625 3.53 -29.82 -12.54
N ILE A 626 4.35 -30.74 -12.04
CA ILE A 626 4.59 -32.07 -12.62
C ILE A 626 4.44 -33.17 -11.56
N ILE A 627 3.84 -34.28 -11.96
CA ILE A 627 3.66 -35.52 -11.18
C ILE A 627 4.56 -36.61 -11.81
N PRO A 628 5.66 -37.05 -11.19
CA PRO A 628 6.50 -38.14 -11.70
C PRO A 628 5.80 -39.51 -11.58
N SER A 629 6.43 -40.55 -12.11
CA SER A 629 5.98 -41.95 -12.01
C SER A 629 6.30 -42.60 -10.65
N GLY A 630 5.71 -43.79 -10.42
CA GLY A 630 5.79 -44.54 -9.18
C GLY A 630 4.41 -44.94 -8.65
N ALA A 631 4.09 -46.23 -8.65
CA ALA A 631 2.78 -46.73 -8.25
C ALA A 631 2.40 -46.40 -6.79
N GLU A 632 3.34 -46.56 -5.86
CA GLU A 632 3.13 -46.26 -4.44
C GLU A 632 3.02 -44.74 -4.19
N HIS A 633 3.79 -43.94 -4.95
CA HIS A 633 3.69 -42.48 -4.97
C HIS A 633 2.30 -42.02 -5.43
N ALA A 634 1.83 -42.50 -6.58
CA ALA A 634 0.52 -42.14 -7.13
C ALA A 634 -0.62 -42.55 -6.18
N GLN A 635 -0.53 -43.72 -5.55
CA GLN A 635 -1.49 -44.17 -4.55
C GLN A 635 -1.53 -43.25 -3.31
N LYS A 636 -0.37 -42.81 -2.80
CA LYS A 636 -0.28 -41.87 -1.67
C LYS A 636 -0.78 -40.47 -2.04
N LEU A 637 -0.60 -40.03 -3.29
CA LEU A 637 -1.20 -38.79 -3.79
C LEU A 637 -2.73 -38.90 -3.91
N ALA A 638 -3.27 -40.05 -4.35
CA ALA A 638 -4.71 -40.30 -4.45
C ALA A 638 -5.40 -40.40 -3.07
N GLN A 639 -4.68 -40.85 -2.04
CA GLN A 639 -5.19 -40.95 -0.67
C GLN A 639 -5.21 -39.61 0.10
N ASN A 640 -4.71 -38.52 -0.49
CA ASN A 640 -4.57 -37.23 0.21
C ASN A 640 -5.44 -36.12 -0.44
N GLY A 641 -6.32 -35.51 0.37
CA GLY A 641 -7.24 -34.48 -0.11
C GLY A 641 -6.56 -33.20 -0.59
N ARG A 642 -5.38 -32.85 -0.06
CA ARG A 642 -4.63 -31.66 -0.47
C ARG A 642 -4.00 -31.84 -1.85
N THR A 643 -3.45 -33.00 -2.16
CA THR A 643 -2.87 -33.28 -3.47
C THR A 643 -3.94 -33.33 -4.56
N ILE A 644 -5.13 -33.88 -4.27
CA ILE A 644 -6.31 -33.76 -5.14
C ILE A 644 -6.69 -32.29 -5.35
N HIS A 645 -6.66 -31.47 -4.29
CA HIS A 645 -6.93 -30.02 -4.39
C HIS A 645 -5.90 -29.30 -5.26
N TRP A 646 -4.60 -29.55 -5.10
CA TRP A 646 -3.53 -28.96 -5.92
C TRP A 646 -3.79 -29.17 -7.42
N VAL A 647 -4.19 -30.39 -7.82
CA VAL A 647 -4.51 -30.71 -9.21
C VAL A 647 -5.72 -29.91 -9.71
N ARG A 648 -6.81 -29.87 -8.92
CA ARG A 648 -8.07 -29.20 -9.29
C ARG A 648 -7.96 -27.67 -9.30
N GLU A 649 -7.18 -27.12 -8.37
CA GLU A 649 -6.86 -25.70 -8.28
C GLU A 649 -6.02 -25.26 -9.48
N ALA A 650 -4.93 -25.96 -9.78
CA ALA A 650 -4.11 -25.70 -10.98
C ALA A 650 -4.89 -25.83 -12.30
N PHE A 651 -5.79 -26.82 -12.41
CA PHE A 651 -6.63 -26.97 -13.62
C PHE A 651 -7.68 -25.86 -13.71
N GLY A 652 -8.31 -25.47 -12.60
CA GLY A 652 -9.27 -24.37 -12.54
C GLY A 652 -8.65 -22.99 -12.80
N HIS A 653 -7.38 -22.81 -12.44
CA HIS A 653 -6.56 -21.64 -12.81
C HIS A 653 -5.96 -21.74 -14.22
N CYS A 654 -6.24 -22.82 -14.96
CA CYS A 654 -5.65 -23.14 -16.26
C CYS A 654 -4.13 -22.97 -16.24
N LYS A 655 -3.43 -23.89 -15.56
CA LYS A 655 -1.96 -24.00 -15.56
C LYS A 655 -1.51 -25.25 -16.31
N ALA A 656 -0.25 -25.28 -16.76
CA ALA A 656 0.32 -26.50 -17.31
C ALA A 656 0.43 -27.59 -16.23
N ILE A 657 -0.01 -28.81 -16.56
CA ILE A 657 0.05 -29.98 -15.66
C ILE A 657 0.75 -31.12 -16.37
N GLY A 658 1.91 -31.51 -15.85
CA GLY A 658 2.68 -32.65 -16.34
C GLY A 658 2.37 -33.92 -15.55
N ALA A 659 2.23 -35.07 -16.20
CA ALA A 659 2.29 -36.35 -15.49
C ALA A 659 3.00 -37.47 -16.27
N LEU A 660 3.78 -38.26 -15.54
CA LEU A 660 4.57 -39.39 -16.05
C LEU A 660 4.11 -40.71 -15.41
N GLY A 661 4.10 -41.79 -16.20
CA GLY A 661 3.79 -43.15 -15.70
C GLY A 661 2.53 -43.22 -14.84
N GLU A 662 2.62 -43.82 -13.66
CA GLU A 662 1.48 -43.96 -12.73
C GLU A 662 0.95 -42.62 -12.20
N GLY A 663 1.73 -41.54 -12.27
CA GLY A 663 1.26 -40.18 -11.98
C GLY A 663 0.06 -39.76 -12.84
N ILE A 664 -0.04 -40.32 -14.05
CA ILE A 664 -1.18 -40.11 -14.97
C ILE A 664 -2.46 -40.73 -14.41
N VAL A 665 -2.38 -41.81 -13.63
CA VAL A 665 -3.53 -42.48 -13.01
C VAL A 665 -4.13 -41.57 -11.93
N PHE A 666 -3.30 -41.08 -11.02
CA PHE A 666 -3.71 -40.10 -10.00
C PHE A 666 -4.29 -38.83 -10.63
N LEU A 667 -3.62 -38.26 -11.65
CA LEU A 667 -4.10 -37.07 -12.36
C LEU A 667 -5.49 -37.28 -12.98
N ARG A 668 -5.72 -38.45 -13.61
CA ARG A 668 -7.00 -38.82 -14.22
C ARG A 668 -8.13 -39.00 -13.20
N GLU A 669 -7.83 -39.54 -12.01
CA GLU A 669 -8.81 -39.67 -10.92
C GLU A 669 -9.15 -38.32 -10.27
N ALA A 670 -8.19 -37.39 -10.23
CA ALA A 670 -8.40 -36.04 -9.73
C ALA A 670 -9.19 -35.15 -10.72
N VAL A 671 -8.91 -35.23 -12.03
CA VAL A 671 -9.54 -34.44 -13.11
C VAL A 671 -10.60 -35.27 -13.86
N GLN A 672 -11.79 -35.36 -13.28
CA GLN A 672 -12.91 -36.16 -13.81
C GLN A 672 -13.72 -35.41 -14.89
N LEU A 673 -13.04 -34.88 -15.92
CA LEU A 673 -13.66 -34.09 -16.99
C LEU A 673 -13.68 -34.86 -18.33
N PRO A 674 -14.86 -35.15 -18.93
CA PRO A 674 -14.98 -36.02 -20.11
C PRO A 674 -14.23 -35.59 -21.39
N GLY A 675 -13.73 -34.35 -21.45
CA GLY A 675 -13.02 -33.80 -22.61
C GLY A 675 -11.49 -33.90 -22.55
N VAL A 676 -10.91 -34.13 -21.36
CA VAL A 676 -9.45 -34.11 -21.17
C VAL A 676 -8.85 -35.46 -21.57
N GLN A 677 -7.90 -35.45 -22.49
CA GLN A 677 -7.21 -36.67 -22.95
C GLN A 677 -5.88 -36.84 -22.22
N PHE A 678 -5.57 -38.09 -21.89
CA PHE A 678 -4.33 -38.50 -21.23
C PHE A 678 -3.69 -39.64 -22.01
N ALA A 679 -2.37 -39.80 -21.92
CA ALA A 679 -1.68 -40.95 -22.49
C ALA A 679 -2.27 -42.27 -21.91
N GLN A 680 -2.62 -43.20 -22.80
CA GLN A 680 -3.32 -44.45 -22.43
C GLN A 680 -2.38 -45.64 -22.25
N ASN A 681 -1.17 -45.58 -22.83
CA ASN A 681 -0.19 -46.65 -22.77
C ASN A 681 1.00 -46.26 -21.88
N LEU A 682 0.99 -46.72 -20.62
CA LEU A 682 2.06 -46.48 -19.64
C LEU A 682 3.41 -47.15 -19.99
N LYS A 683 3.54 -47.78 -21.17
CA LYS A 683 4.81 -48.32 -21.69
C LYS A 683 5.34 -47.51 -22.90
N SER A 684 4.64 -46.46 -23.32
CA SER A 684 5.03 -45.62 -24.45
C SER A 684 5.51 -44.24 -24.00
N ASP A 685 6.56 -43.78 -24.65
CA ASP A 685 7.16 -42.44 -24.63
C ASP A 685 6.38 -41.41 -25.46
N THR A 686 5.30 -41.81 -26.15
CA THR A 686 4.47 -40.87 -26.92
C THR A 686 3.75 -39.89 -26.00
N VAL A 687 4.13 -38.61 -26.10
CA VAL A 687 3.48 -37.50 -25.41
C VAL A 687 2.04 -37.34 -25.90
N THR A 688 1.12 -37.17 -24.96
CA THR A 688 -0.28 -36.78 -25.19
C THR A 688 -0.53 -35.45 -24.50
N THR A 689 -0.89 -34.44 -25.29
CA THR A 689 -1.19 -33.07 -24.85
C THR A 689 -2.68 -32.78 -25.05
N SER A 690 -3.38 -32.31 -24.02
CA SER A 690 -4.81 -32.00 -24.09
C SER A 690 -5.17 -30.95 -23.04
N TYR A 691 -5.59 -29.75 -23.47
CA TYR A 691 -5.91 -28.64 -22.57
C TYR A 691 -4.81 -28.42 -21.51
N GLY A 692 -3.57 -28.14 -21.92
CA GLY A 692 -2.44 -27.88 -21.01
C GLY A 692 -1.98 -29.05 -20.14
N VAL A 693 -2.69 -30.18 -20.19
CA VAL A 693 -2.28 -31.43 -19.55
C VAL A 693 -1.36 -32.17 -20.51
N VAL A 694 -0.09 -32.30 -20.14
CA VAL A 694 0.95 -33.00 -20.90
C VAL A 694 1.27 -34.30 -20.18
N THR A 695 1.18 -35.43 -20.89
CA THR A 695 1.36 -36.76 -20.30
C THR A 695 2.20 -37.68 -21.17
N ALA A 696 3.12 -38.44 -20.56
CA ALA A 696 3.89 -39.48 -21.25
C ALA A 696 3.95 -40.75 -20.40
N GLY A 697 3.67 -41.90 -21.00
CA GLY A 697 3.58 -43.17 -20.27
C GLY A 697 4.92 -43.65 -19.71
N LYS A 698 6.01 -43.42 -20.47
CA LYS A 698 7.39 -43.81 -20.14
C LYS A 698 8.33 -42.64 -20.40
N TYR A 699 9.20 -42.33 -19.45
CA TYR A 699 10.21 -41.28 -19.58
C TYR A 699 11.52 -41.75 -18.92
N ASP A 700 12.45 -42.27 -19.71
CA ASP A 700 13.72 -42.84 -19.22
C ASP A 700 14.94 -42.09 -19.76
N SER A 701 16.15 -42.61 -19.51
CA SER A 701 17.39 -41.99 -19.97
C SER A 701 17.51 -41.86 -21.50
N ALA A 702 16.80 -42.68 -22.29
CA ALA A 702 16.72 -42.51 -23.73
C ALA A 702 15.72 -41.41 -24.09
N SER A 703 14.59 -41.30 -23.37
CA SER A 703 13.67 -40.17 -23.49
C SER A 703 14.36 -38.84 -23.17
N PHE A 704 15.10 -38.75 -22.05
CA PHE A 704 15.90 -37.58 -21.68
C PHE A 704 16.98 -37.22 -22.72
N ALA A 705 17.63 -38.21 -23.34
CA ALA A 705 18.63 -37.97 -24.37
C ALA A 705 18.03 -37.46 -25.71
N ALA A 706 16.75 -37.75 -25.96
CA ALA A 706 16.01 -37.24 -27.12
C ALA A 706 15.34 -35.87 -26.86
N ASP A 707 14.87 -35.64 -25.63
CA ASP A 707 14.16 -34.44 -25.17
C ASP A 707 15.12 -33.32 -24.75
N ALA A 708 15.98 -32.93 -25.69
CA ALA A 708 16.80 -31.73 -25.54
C ALA A 708 15.89 -30.49 -25.54
N LEU A 709 15.69 -29.87 -24.37
CA LEU A 709 14.75 -28.76 -24.14
C LEU A 709 14.75 -27.73 -25.29
N LYS A 710 13.68 -27.77 -26.06
CA LYS A 710 13.30 -26.77 -27.07
C LYS A 710 11.86 -26.37 -26.79
N ILE A 711 11.59 -25.08 -26.86
CA ILE A 711 10.27 -24.55 -26.54
C ILE A 711 9.64 -24.14 -27.87
N GLY A 712 8.78 -25.00 -28.42
CA GLY A 712 8.23 -24.83 -29.75
C GLY A 712 7.08 -25.78 -30.05
N GLN A 713 6.30 -25.43 -31.07
CA GLN A 713 5.15 -26.21 -31.50
C GLN A 713 5.57 -27.57 -32.10
N ASP A 714 4.75 -28.59 -31.92
CA ASP A 714 4.91 -29.94 -32.49
C ASP A 714 6.24 -30.67 -32.11
N GLU A 715 6.93 -30.19 -31.08
CA GLU A 715 8.04 -30.91 -30.45
C GLU A 715 7.58 -32.26 -29.88
N LYS A 716 8.51 -33.21 -29.70
CA LYS A 716 8.16 -34.61 -29.35
C LYS A 716 8.54 -35.04 -27.94
N GLY A 717 9.39 -34.27 -27.27
CA GLY A 717 9.79 -34.53 -25.89
C GLY A 717 8.77 -34.01 -24.88
N PHE A 718 8.68 -34.66 -23.71
CA PHE A 718 7.75 -34.31 -22.65
C PHE A 718 8.06 -32.94 -22.03
N VAL A 719 9.33 -32.68 -21.68
CA VAL A 719 9.80 -31.40 -21.14
C VAL A 719 9.63 -30.29 -22.17
N SER A 720 9.95 -30.56 -23.43
CA SER A 720 9.80 -29.63 -24.55
C SER A 720 8.31 -29.24 -24.77
N ASN A 721 7.39 -30.23 -24.77
CA ASN A 721 5.94 -29.98 -24.82
C ASN A 721 5.45 -29.21 -23.60
N PHE A 722 5.82 -29.64 -22.39
CA PHE A 722 5.37 -29.02 -21.14
C PHE A 722 5.83 -27.55 -21.03
N ALA A 723 7.05 -27.24 -21.45
CA ALA A 723 7.55 -25.87 -21.53
C ALA A 723 6.78 -25.02 -22.57
N TYR A 724 6.37 -25.62 -23.70
CA TYR A 724 5.64 -24.93 -24.76
C TYR A 724 4.16 -24.71 -24.41
N GLU A 725 3.45 -25.73 -23.94
CA GLU A 725 2.08 -25.60 -23.40
C GLU A 725 2.07 -24.58 -22.27
N TYR A 726 3.04 -24.63 -21.36
CA TYR A 726 3.18 -23.62 -20.32
C TYR A 726 3.29 -22.20 -20.88
N TRP A 727 4.11 -21.97 -21.91
CA TRP A 727 4.21 -20.67 -22.58
C TRP A 727 2.90 -20.27 -23.28
N ILE A 728 2.18 -21.21 -23.93
CA ILE A 728 0.86 -20.97 -24.53
C ILE A 728 -0.18 -20.56 -23.48
N ILE A 729 -0.27 -21.30 -22.38
CA ILE A 729 -1.38 -21.21 -21.43
C ILE A 729 -1.45 -19.84 -20.76
N ALA A 730 -0.31 -19.20 -20.53
CA ALA A 730 -0.22 -17.82 -20.06
C ALA A 730 -0.90 -16.78 -20.99
N PHE A 731 -1.25 -17.19 -22.22
CA PHE A 731 -1.97 -16.42 -23.22
C PHE A 731 -3.31 -17.03 -23.66
N TRP A 732 -3.66 -18.24 -23.23
CA TRP A 732 -4.82 -18.98 -23.72
C TRP A 732 -5.58 -19.68 -22.59
N LEU A 733 -6.39 -18.91 -21.86
CA LEU A 733 -7.43 -19.48 -21.00
C LEU A 733 -8.57 -20.04 -21.86
N TRP A 734 -8.76 -21.37 -21.82
CA TRP A 734 -9.78 -22.03 -22.62
C TRP A 734 -11.18 -21.57 -22.20
N PRO A 735 -12.12 -21.45 -23.13
CA PRO A 735 -13.52 -21.22 -22.78
C PRO A 735 -14.14 -22.53 -22.27
N ILE A 736 -13.75 -22.98 -21.07
CA ILE A 736 -14.39 -24.10 -20.36
C ILE A 736 -15.90 -23.83 -20.24
N THR A 737 -16.27 -22.56 -20.10
CA THR A 737 -17.64 -22.01 -20.11
C THR A 737 -18.37 -22.05 -21.47
N GLN A 738 -17.70 -22.40 -22.58
CA GLN A 738 -18.35 -22.60 -23.90
C GLN A 738 -18.15 -24.01 -24.46
N VAL A 739 -17.04 -24.70 -24.13
CA VAL A 739 -16.76 -26.08 -24.58
C VAL A 739 -17.68 -27.11 -23.91
N PHE A 740 -18.16 -26.80 -22.69
CA PHE A 740 -19.29 -27.50 -22.08
C PHE A 740 -20.56 -26.64 -22.18
N PRO A 741 -21.28 -26.64 -23.32
CA PRO A 741 -22.63 -26.12 -23.33
C PRO A 741 -23.48 -26.98 -22.40
N PHE A 742 -24.09 -26.35 -21.39
CA PHE A 742 -25.19 -26.94 -20.64
C PHE A 742 -26.39 -27.14 -21.58
N LYS A 743 -26.34 -28.20 -22.40
CA LYS A 743 -27.51 -28.72 -23.09
C LYS A 743 -28.55 -29.04 -22.03
N GLU A 744 -29.77 -28.55 -22.25
CA GLU A 744 -30.89 -28.63 -21.31
C GLU A 744 -31.07 -30.05 -20.77
N LEU A 745 -30.61 -30.29 -19.54
CA LEU A 745 -31.01 -31.46 -18.78
C LEU A 745 -32.45 -31.20 -18.31
N PRO A 746 -33.45 -31.96 -18.78
CA PRO A 746 -34.85 -31.66 -18.49
C PRO A 746 -35.13 -31.87 -17.01
N PHE A 747 -35.34 -30.77 -16.29
CA PHE A 747 -35.66 -30.74 -14.86
C PHE A 747 -37.04 -31.35 -14.57
N ARG A 748 -37.14 -32.68 -14.67
CA ARG A 748 -38.25 -33.45 -14.09
C ARG A 748 -38.09 -33.48 -12.59
N ALA A 749 -38.75 -32.55 -11.90
CA ALA A 749 -38.90 -32.58 -10.46
C ALA A 749 -39.45 -33.94 -10.01
N LYS A 750 -38.69 -34.64 -9.16
CA LYS A 750 -39.19 -35.69 -8.28
C LYS A 750 -38.69 -35.37 -6.88
N GLU A 751 -39.61 -35.06 -5.99
CA GLU A 751 -39.33 -34.94 -4.57
C GLU A 751 -38.88 -36.30 -4.04
N HIS A 752 -37.72 -36.35 -3.37
CA HIS A 752 -37.47 -37.33 -2.32
C HIS A 752 -36.59 -36.70 -1.25
N ARG A 753 -37.07 -36.73 0.00
CA ARG A 753 -36.31 -36.29 1.17
C ARG A 753 -35.27 -37.36 1.55
N LEU A 754 -34.08 -36.90 1.95
CA LEU A 754 -33.14 -37.53 2.92
C LEU A 754 -31.92 -36.57 2.99
N SER A 755 -31.94 -35.51 3.78
CA SER A 755 -31.50 -35.51 5.19
C SER A 755 -30.28 -36.40 5.46
N HIS A 756 -29.07 -35.83 5.36
CA HIS A 756 -27.95 -35.90 6.32
C HIS A 756 -26.78 -35.10 5.73
N LEU A 757 -26.48 -33.94 6.31
CA LEU A 757 -25.25 -33.18 6.03
C LEU A 757 -24.62 -32.81 7.36
N VAL A 758 -23.37 -33.18 7.57
CA VAL A 758 -22.62 -32.82 8.79
C VAL A 758 -22.15 -31.38 8.63
N ILE A 759 -22.66 -30.50 9.48
CA ILE A 759 -22.21 -29.11 9.58
C ILE A 759 -20.96 -29.11 10.48
N MET A 760 -19.85 -28.56 9.99
CA MET A 760 -18.73 -28.19 10.87
C MET A 760 -19.14 -26.96 11.67
N ASP A 761 -18.90 -27.00 12.98
CA ASP A 761 -19.33 -25.94 13.89
C ASP A 761 -18.46 -24.68 13.76
N LEU A 762 -19.06 -23.52 14.00
CA LEU A 762 -18.47 -22.18 13.83
C LEU A 762 -17.82 -21.64 15.12
N ASN A 763 -17.80 -22.42 16.20
CA ASN A 763 -17.40 -21.98 17.54
C ASN A 763 -15.88 -22.04 17.82
N ASP A 764 -15.09 -22.72 16.98
CA ASP A 764 -13.68 -23.09 17.28
C ASP A 764 -12.62 -21.96 17.10
N LEU A 765 -13.03 -20.68 17.12
CA LEU A 765 -12.13 -19.55 16.81
C LEU A 765 -11.91 -18.50 17.92
N HIS A 766 -12.64 -18.55 19.04
CA HIS A 766 -12.40 -17.68 20.20
C HIS A 766 -12.70 -18.40 21.52
N PRO A 767 -12.04 -18.05 22.64
CA PRO A 767 -12.45 -18.49 23.97
C PRO A 767 -13.90 -18.05 24.26
N PRO A 768 -14.79 -18.95 24.74
CA PRO A 768 -16.24 -18.72 24.75
C PRO A 768 -16.75 -17.64 25.72
N ASP A 769 -15.88 -17.02 26.52
CA ASP A 769 -16.20 -16.00 27.52
C ASP A 769 -15.76 -14.55 27.14
N ASP A 770 -15.00 -14.33 26.05
CA ASP A 770 -14.59 -12.97 25.68
C ASP A 770 -15.68 -12.19 24.91
N TYR A 771 -16.58 -11.58 25.69
CA TYR A 771 -17.61 -10.65 25.21
C TYR A 771 -17.18 -9.17 25.32
N SER A 772 -15.89 -8.86 25.45
CA SER A 772 -15.41 -7.49 25.75
C SER A 772 -15.72 -6.44 24.68
N HIS A 773 -16.09 -6.86 23.47
CA HIS A 773 -16.36 -5.98 22.32
C HIS A 773 -17.83 -5.94 21.85
N ARG A 774 -18.75 -6.68 22.49
CA ARG A 774 -20.16 -6.74 22.07
C ARG A 774 -21.05 -5.80 22.87
N PHE A 775 -22.08 -5.26 22.22
CA PHE A 775 -23.08 -4.37 22.80
C PHE A 775 -24.49 -4.96 22.63
N PHE A 776 -25.41 -4.68 23.56
CA PHE A 776 -26.81 -5.14 23.51
C PHE A 776 -27.76 -4.00 23.88
N ILE A 777 -28.78 -3.77 23.03
CA ILE A 777 -29.89 -2.86 23.27
C ILE A 777 -31.17 -3.46 22.66
N TRP A 778 -32.20 -3.73 23.48
CA TRP A 778 -33.51 -4.21 22.99
C TRP A 778 -34.58 -3.11 23.13
N HIS A 779 -34.65 -2.24 22.12
CA HIS A 779 -35.50 -1.05 22.12
C HIS A 779 -37.00 -1.38 22.31
N GLU A 780 -37.48 -2.47 21.72
CA GLU A 780 -38.87 -2.94 21.79
C GLU A 780 -39.28 -3.27 23.24
N TRP A 781 -38.38 -3.89 24.00
CA TRP A 781 -38.63 -4.21 25.41
C TRP A 781 -38.79 -2.95 26.26
N ILE A 782 -37.94 -1.94 26.06
CA ILE A 782 -38.00 -0.64 26.76
C ILE A 782 -39.25 0.14 26.35
N GLN A 783 -39.71 0.03 25.10
CA GLN A 783 -40.98 0.61 24.66
C GLN A 783 -42.19 -0.07 25.32
N ALA A 784 -42.13 -1.39 25.56
CA ALA A 784 -43.22 -2.15 26.18
C ALA A 784 -43.27 -2.06 27.71
N HIS A 785 -42.12 -1.97 28.40
CA HIS A 785 -42.02 -2.03 29.86
C HIS A 785 -41.59 -0.70 30.51
N GLY A 786 -41.38 0.35 29.71
CA GLY A 786 -40.96 1.68 30.17
C GLY A 786 -39.44 1.83 30.34
N PRO A 787 -38.99 3.00 30.85
CA PRO A 787 -37.58 3.26 31.09
C PRO A 787 -37.01 2.29 32.13
N LEU A 788 -35.69 2.08 32.09
CA LEU A 788 -35.01 1.22 33.05
C LEU A 788 -35.00 1.85 34.46
N THR A 789 -35.48 1.08 35.43
CA THR A 789 -35.55 1.40 36.87
C THR A 789 -34.82 0.32 37.68
N ASN A 790 -34.64 0.54 38.98
CA ASN A 790 -34.08 -0.49 39.88
C ASN A 790 -34.88 -1.80 39.87
N GLU A 791 -36.19 -1.72 39.60
CA GLU A 791 -37.13 -2.84 39.66
C GLU A 791 -37.11 -3.68 38.38
N ASN A 792 -36.96 -3.04 37.20
CA ASN A 792 -37.08 -3.71 35.90
C ASN A 792 -35.74 -3.93 35.15
N VAL A 793 -34.63 -3.32 35.61
CA VAL A 793 -33.33 -3.41 34.92
C VAL A 793 -32.76 -4.84 34.91
N PHE A 794 -33.02 -5.64 35.94
CA PHE A 794 -32.52 -7.01 35.99
C PHE A 794 -33.31 -7.93 35.05
N ASP A 795 -34.63 -7.73 34.94
CA ASP A 795 -35.46 -8.39 33.94
C ASP A 795 -34.99 -8.09 32.53
N TYR A 796 -34.72 -6.81 32.22
CA TYR A 796 -34.12 -6.40 30.95
C TYR A 796 -32.76 -7.06 30.72
N PHE A 797 -31.85 -7.03 31.71
CA PHE A 797 -30.53 -7.65 31.59
C PHE A 797 -30.62 -9.17 31.35
N ALA A 798 -31.58 -9.85 31.97
CA ALA A 798 -31.81 -11.28 31.80
C ALA A 798 -32.30 -11.68 30.39
N THR A 799 -32.75 -10.72 29.58
CA THR A 799 -33.02 -10.93 28.14
C THR A 799 -31.77 -10.85 27.27
N SER A 800 -30.67 -10.28 27.78
CA SER A 800 -29.45 -10.06 27.00
C SER A 800 -28.66 -11.34 26.76
N MET A 801 -27.91 -11.36 25.65
CA MET A 801 -26.94 -12.43 25.36
C MET A 801 -25.81 -12.56 26.39
N PHE A 802 -25.71 -11.65 27.35
CA PHE A 802 -24.68 -11.64 28.40
C PHE A 802 -25.14 -12.30 29.71
N TYR A 803 -26.42 -12.62 29.83
CA TYR A 803 -26.98 -13.29 31.00
C TYR A 803 -26.86 -14.81 30.89
N ASP A 804 -26.19 -15.40 31.88
CA ASP A 804 -25.96 -16.84 31.94
C ASP A 804 -27.23 -17.56 32.40
N LYS A 805 -27.82 -18.37 31.52
CA LYS A 805 -29.05 -19.14 31.81
C LYS A 805 -28.82 -20.34 32.74
N GLN A 806 -27.57 -20.63 33.11
CA GLN A 806 -27.21 -21.60 34.15
C GLN A 806 -26.94 -20.93 35.51
N SER A 807 -27.02 -19.59 35.61
CA SER A 807 -26.81 -18.86 36.86
C SER A 807 -27.88 -19.13 37.91
N ASN A 808 -27.51 -18.94 39.19
CA ASN A 808 -28.39 -19.15 40.34
C ASN A 808 -29.63 -18.21 40.32
N ASN A 809 -29.51 -17.02 39.74
CA ASN A 809 -30.66 -16.14 39.48
C ASN A 809 -31.69 -16.80 38.55
N GLN A 810 -31.25 -17.50 37.51
CA GLN A 810 -32.16 -18.19 36.60
C GLN A 810 -32.81 -19.40 37.26
N VAL A 811 -32.08 -20.12 38.12
CA VAL A 811 -32.64 -21.21 38.93
C VAL A 811 -33.75 -20.70 39.86
N LEU A 812 -33.50 -19.62 40.61
CA LEU A 812 -34.50 -18.98 41.48
C LEU A 812 -35.70 -18.45 40.69
N ARG A 813 -35.47 -17.78 39.56
CA ARG A 813 -36.55 -17.24 38.71
C ARG A 813 -37.46 -18.36 38.16
N MET A 814 -36.90 -19.50 37.78
CA MET A 814 -37.67 -20.68 37.37
C MET A 814 -38.45 -21.29 38.55
N GLN A 815 -37.88 -21.34 39.76
CA GLN A 815 -38.59 -21.81 40.96
C GLN A 815 -39.76 -20.88 41.35
N THR A 816 -39.58 -19.57 41.23
CA THR A 816 -40.62 -18.54 41.44
C THR A 816 -41.78 -18.75 40.45
N MET A 817 -41.45 -18.90 39.15
CA MET A 817 -42.45 -19.14 38.09
C MET A 817 -43.20 -20.47 38.25
N HIS A 818 -42.58 -21.50 38.82
CA HIS A 818 -43.20 -22.82 38.97
C HIS A 818 -43.99 -23.00 40.29
N THR A 819 -43.63 -22.27 41.35
CA THR A 819 -44.36 -22.29 42.64
C THR A 819 -45.44 -21.22 42.74
N GLY A 820 -45.35 -20.13 41.97
CA GLY A 820 -46.31 -19.02 41.99
C GLY A 820 -46.22 -18.12 43.23
N MET A 821 -45.27 -18.36 44.13
CA MET A 821 -45.01 -17.51 45.29
C MET A 821 -43.87 -16.53 44.99
N PRO A 822 -44.03 -15.22 45.25
CA PRO A 822 -42.98 -14.23 45.00
C PRO A 822 -41.82 -14.39 45.99
N LEU A 823 -40.60 -14.09 45.55
CA LEU A 823 -39.42 -14.02 46.41
C LEU A 823 -39.41 -12.70 47.20
N GLU A 824 -39.42 -12.77 48.53
CA GLU A 824 -39.33 -11.57 49.38
C GLU A 824 -37.91 -10.95 49.38
N ASN A 825 -36.85 -11.77 49.21
CA ASN A 825 -35.46 -11.30 49.19
C ASN A 825 -34.54 -12.20 48.34
N GLU A 826 -34.44 -11.93 47.02
CA GLU A 826 -33.57 -12.69 46.10
C GLU A 826 -32.10 -12.73 46.57
N ALA A 827 -31.59 -11.62 47.13
CA ALA A 827 -30.19 -11.50 47.56
C ALA A 827 -29.82 -12.31 48.82
N GLU A 828 -30.81 -12.88 49.51
CA GLU A 828 -30.63 -13.78 50.65
C GLU A 828 -30.84 -15.24 50.24
N GLU A 829 -31.83 -15.52 49.39
CA GLU A 829 -32.00 -16.84 48.77
C GLU A 829 -30.79 -17.24 47.91
N LEU A 830 -30.20 -16.31 47.15
CA LEU A 830 -28.96 -16.53 46.38
C LEU A 830 -27.79 -17.05 47.23
N ARG A 831 -27.73 -16.73 48.53
CA ARG A 831 -26.66 -17.21 49.42
C ARG A 831 -26.75 -18.70 49.73
N ARG A 832 -27.89 -19.35 49.45
CA ARG A 832 -28.09 -20.80 49.64
C ARG A 832 -27.50 -21.64 48.50
N PHE A 833 -27.05 -20.99 47.42
CA PHE A 833 -26.46 -21.62 46.25
C PHE A 833 -24.95 -21.35 46.18
N THR A 834 -24.24 -22.12 45.36
CA THR A 834 -22.85 -21.85 44.95
C THR A 834 -22.75 -21.80 43.43
N GLY A 835 -21.67 -21.26 42.88
CA GLY A 835 -21.51 -21.02 41.44
C GLY A 835 -21.92 -19.61 41.01
N VAL A 836 -22.29 -19.44 39.73
CA VAL A 836 -22.44 -18.12 39.09
C VAL A 836 -23.71 -17.39 39.55
N GLU A 837 -23.54 -16.13 39.98
CA GLU A 837 -24.63 -15.17 40.21
C GLU A 837 -24.39 -13.86 39.45
N PHE A 838 -25.46 -13.11 39.22
CA PHE A 838 -25.42 -11.70 38.83
C PHE A 838 -26.09 -10.85 39.90
N ALA A 839 -25.51 -9.68 40.18
CA ALA A 839 -26.06 -8.72 41.13
C ALA A 839 -25.93 -7.29 40.59
N VAL A 840 -26.99 -6.50 40.72
CA VAL A 840 -26.94 -5.04 40.53
C VAL A 840 -26.17 -4.45 41.71
N VAL A 841 -24.99 -3.89 41.47
CA VAL A 841 -24.11 -3.34 42.53
C VAL A 841 -24.21 -1.83 42.67
N HIS A 842 -24.75 -1.15 41.66
CA HIS A 842 -24.95 0.29 41.63
C HIS A 842 -26.06 0.64 40.63
N ALA A 843 -26.87 1.64 40.94
CA ALA A 843 -27.96 2.09 40.09
C ALA A 843 -28.24 3.59 40.28
N GLU A 844 -28.41 4.30 39.17
CA GLU A 844 -28.74 5.71 39.06
C GLU A 844 -29.76 5.88 37.91
N PRO A 845 -31.05 5.51 38.13
CA PRO A 845 -32.06 5.49 37.07
C PRO A 845 -32.40 6.88 36.49
N PRO A 846 -32.82 6.98 35.22
CA PRO A 846 -32.75 5.94 34.17
C PRO A 846 -31.34 5.86 33.54
N SER A 847 -30.37 6.55 34.14
CA SER A 847 -29.13 6.98 33.51
C SER A 847 -28.10 5.86 33.47
N MET A 848 -27.83 5.16 34.57
CA MET A 848 -26.71 4.23 34.66
C MET A 848 -26.99 3.10 35.65
N PHE A 849 -26.59 1.88 35.30
CA PHE A 849 -26.61 0.74 36.20
C PHE A 849 -25.25 0.04 36.15
N ILE A 850 -24.91 -0.74 37.17
CA ILE A 850 -23.75 -1.65 37.15
C ILE A 850 -24.18 -3.02 37.65
N ILE A 851 -23.94 -4.05 36.85
CA ILE A 851 -24.22 -5.45 37.16
C ILE A 851 -22.89 -6.21 37.14
N HIS A 852 -22.57 -6.95 38.19
CA HIS A 852 -21.37 -7.80 38.25
C HIS A 852 -21.73 -9.25 37.92
N LYS A 853 -20.89 -9.94 37.13
CA LYS A 853 -20.82 -11.42 37.19
C LYS A 853 -19.96 -11.75 38.41
N ARG A 854 -20.45 -12.65 39.26
CA ARG A 854 -19.75 -13.13 40.46
C ARG A 854 -19.79 -14.65 40.49
N GLU A 855 -18.81 -15.23 41.15
CA GLU A 855 -18.80 -16.65 41.48
C GLU A 855 -18.86 -16.81 42.99
N ARG A 856 -19.92 -17.48 43.46
CA ARG A 856 -20.19 -17.71 44.88
C ARG A 856 -19.58 -19.04 45.30
N LEU A 857 -18.51 -18.97 46.09
CA LEU A 857 -17.79 -20.15 46.58
C LEU A 857 -18.42 -20.70 47.88
N SER A 858 -18.99 -19.81 48.69
CA SER A 858 -19.77 -20.15 49.90
C SER A 858 -20.88 -19.13 50.16
N PRO A 859 -21.76 -19.33 51.17
CA PRO A 859 -22.80 -18.36 51.51
C PRO A 859 -22.27 -16.95 51.84
N ASP A 860 -21.08 -16.87 52.43
CA ASP A 860 -20.45 -15.63 52.87
C ASP A 860 -19.27 -15.18 51.98
N GLU A 861 -18.77 -16.04 51.07
CA GLU A 861 -17.62 -15.78 50.21
C GLU A 861 -17.97 -15.88 48.71
N GLY A 862 -17.77 -14.77 47.99
CA GLY A 862 -17.95 -14.71 46.54
C GLY A 862 -17.01 -13.71 45.89
N THR A 863 -16.38 -14.11 44.78
CA THR A 863 -15.40 -13.32 44.05
C THR A 863 -16.03 -12.67 42.81
N SER A 864 -15.65 -11.42 42.52
CA SER A 864 -16.16 -10.68 41.35
C SER A 864 -15.22 -10.81 40.16
N SER A 865 -15.71 -11.39 39.05
CA SER A 865 -14.90 -11.66 37.86
C SER A 865 -15.05 -10.62 36.74
N ALA A 866 -16.16 -9.86 36.68
CA ALA A 866 -16.31 -8.74 35.74
C ALA A 866 -17.36 -7.70 36.18
N ALA A 867 -17.19 -6.45 35.75
CA ALA A 867 -18.14 -5.35 35.93
C ALA A 867 -18.76 -4.90 34.59
N ARG A 868 -20.09 -4.78 34.53
CA ARG A 868 -20.84 -4.44 33.30
C ARG A 868 -21.79 -3.28 33.55
N ASN A 869 -21.94 -2.37 32.58
CA ASN A 869 -22.74 -1.16 32.73
C ASN A 869 -23.82 -1.04 31.64
N PRO A 870 -25.10 -1.30 31.96
CA PRO A 870 -26.22 -0.89 31.12
C PRO A 870 -26.39 0.63 31.17
N LYS A 871 -26.08 1.32 30.06
CA LYS A 871 -26.48 2.71 29.82
C LYS A 871 -27.50 2.78 28.68
N MET A 872 -28.39 3.78 28.71
CA MET A 872 -29.55 3.94 27.80
C MET A 872 -29.21 4.16 26.31
N SER A 873 -27.94 4.01 25.92
CA SER A 873 -27.46 4.04 24.53
C SER A 873 -26.31 3.07 24.25
N ASN A 874 -25.85 2.26 25.23
CA ASN A 874 -24.91 1.16 25.03
C ASN A 874 -24.70 0.34 26.33
N SER A 875 -24.62 -0.98 26.19
CA SER A 875 -24.19 -1.90 27.26
C SER A 875 -22.76 -2.35 26.99
N SER A 876 -21.83 -2.16 27.94
CA SER A 876 -20.42 -2.54 27.76
C SER A 876 -19.90 -3.43 28.89
N CYS A 877 -19.05 -4.40 28.55
CA CYS A 877 -18.23 -5.14 29.49
C CYS A 877 -16.90 -4.39 29.74
N CYS A 878 -16.43 -4.35 30.97
CA CYS A 878 -15.10 -3.82 31.32
C CYS A 878 -14.42 -4.75 32.33
N PRO A 879 -13.12 -5.07 32.19
CA PRO A 879 -12.45 -5.99 33.10
C PRO A 879 -12.36 -5.43 34.53
N ASN A 880 -12.30 -4.11 34.70
CA ASN A 880 -12.44 -3.45 35.99
C ASN A 880 -12.96 -2.01 35.85
N VAL A 881 -13.22 -1.37 36.99
CA VAL A 881 -13.73 0.02 37.09
C VAL A 881 -12.70 1.05 36.61
N TYR A 882 -11.40 0.80 36.77
CA TYR A 882 -10.34 1.71 36.30
C TYR A 882 -10.39 1.85 34.77
N THR A 883 -10.49 0.75 34.02
CA THR A 883 -10.67 0.78 32.55
C THR A 883 -11.91 1.57 32.14
N LEU A 884 -13.03 1.41 32.85
CA LEU A 884 -14.27 2.15 32.58
C LEU A 884 -14.08 3.67 32.81
N VAL A 885 -13.42 4.06 33.91
CA VAL A 885 -13.14 5.46 34.25
C VAL A 885 -12.14 6.08 33.28
N SER A 886 -11.05 5.39 32.95
CA SER A 886 -10.06 5.86 31.97
C SER A 886 -10.67 6.09 30.60
N ASN A 887 -11.50 5.17 30.09
CA ASN A 887 -12.20 5.37 28.82
C ASN A 887 -13.20 6.53 28.89
N ARG A 888 -14.00 6.65 29.97
CA ARG A 888 -14.92 7.78 30.16
C ARG A 888 -14.18 9.12 30.20
N LEU A 889 -13.01 9.19 30.85
CA LEU A 889 -12.15 10.38 30.86
C LEU A 889 -11.60 10.67 29.46
N LEU A 890 -11.11 9.67 28.73
CA LEU A 890 -10.55 9.84 27.39
C LEU A 890 -11.61 10.34 26.38
N THR A 891 -12.81 9.76 26.38
CA THR A 891 -13.93 10.22 25.55
C THR A 891 -14.36 11.65 25.91
N SER A 892 -14.41 11.98 27.20
CA SER A 892 -14.76 13.34 27.67
C SER A 892 -13.70 14.36 27.27
N LEU A 893 -12.41 14.01 27.40
CA LEU A 893 -11.29 14.84 26.97
C LEU A 893 -11.33 15.10 25.47
N ASN A 894 -11.57 14.05 24.66
CA ASN A 894 -11.70 14.17 23.21
C ASN A 894 -12.88 15.09 22.83
N ALA A 895 -14.08 14.86 23.36
CA ALA A 895 -15.25 15.70 23.07
C ALA A 895 -15.04 17.18 23.46
N LEU A 896 -14.34 17.43 24.57
CA LEU A 896 -13.98 18.79 25.02
C LEU A 896 -12.91 19.41 24.11
N GLN A 897 -11.94 18.63 23.65
CA GLN A 897 -10.92 19.04 22.67
C GLN A 897 -11.54 19.35 21.30
N THR A 898 -12.44 18.50 20.78
CA THR A 898 -13.20 18.78 19.54
C THR A 898 -14.02 20.06 19.68
N SER A 899 -14.73 20.24 20.81
CA SER A 899 -15.52 21.45 21.08
C SER A 899 -14.65 22.71 21.11
N LEU A 900 -13.48 22.66 21.76
CA LEU A 900 -12.51 23.76 21.78
C LEU A 900 -11.91 24.04 20.39
N GLN A 901 -11.75 23.00 19.55
CA GLN A 901 -11.26 23.14 18.19
C GLN A 901 -12.31 23.79 17.28
N SER A 902 -13.59 23.36 17.35
CA SER A 902 -14.70 24.05 16.69
C SER A 902 -14.85 25.51 17.15
N LEU A 903 -14.66 25.80 18.44
CA LEU A 903 -14.64 27.16 18.98
C LEU A 903 -13.51 28.01 18.36
N ARG A 904 -12.28 27.47 18.28
CA ARG A 904 -11.14 28.16 17.64
C ARG A 904 -11.39 28.44 16.16
N THR A 905 -11.94 27.48 15.42
CA THR A 905 -12.25 27.63 13.98
C THR A 905 -13.26 28.74 13.72
N HIS A 906 -14.31 28.88 14.56
CA HIS A 906 -15.39 29.84 14.33
C HIS A 906 -15.22 31.17 15.09
N ARG A 907 -14.40 31.21 16.16
CA ARG A 907 -14.10 32.39 16.99
C ARG A 907 -12.62 32.39 17.43
N PRO A 908 -11.67 32.70 16.53
CA PRO A 908 -10.23 32.61 16.81
C PRO A 908 -9.69 33.58 17.89
N SER A 909 -10.48 34.55 18.34
CA SER A 909 -10.15 35.48 19.44
C SER A 909 -10.47 34.94 20.85
N TYR A 910 -10.90 33.68 20.98
CA TYR A 910 -11.10 32.98 22.25
C TYR A 910 -9.91 32.08 22.60
N THR A 911 -9.37 32.18 23.81
CA THR A 911 -8.42 31.17 24.34
C THR A 911 -8.89 30.60 25.69
N PRO A 912 -8.69 29.29 25.95
CA PRO A 912 -9.08 28.69 27.23
C PRO A 912 -8.36 29.25 28.47
N ARG A 913 -7.23 29.97 28.29
CA ARG A 913 -6.47 30.58 29.40
C ARG A 913 -6.92 32.01 29.71
N THR A 914 -7.50 32.72 28.75
CA THR A 914 -7.81 34.16 28.84
C THR A 914 -9.29 34.50 28.61
N GLY A 915 -10.10 33.52 28.21
CA GLY A 915 -11.44 33.78 27.68
C GLY A 915 -11.40 34.50 26.32
N PHE A 916 -12.45 35.27 26.04
CA PHE A 916 -12.50 36.20 24.91
C PHE A 916 -11.70 37.47 25.25
N VAL A 917 -10.83 37.90 24.35
CA VAL A 917 -10.16 39.21 24.46
C VAL A 917 -10.80 40.17 23.45
N TRP A 918 -11.47 41.20 23.97
CA TRP A 918 -11.85 42.37 23.16
C TRP A 918 -10.68 43.36 23.16
N PRO A 919 -10.33 43.96 22.00
CA PRO A 919 -9.44 45.11 22.00
C PRO A 919 -10.13 46.26 22.72
N ILE A 920 -9.46 46.84 23.72
CA ILE A 920 -9.88 48.11 24.30
C ILE A 920 -9.62 49.18 23.24
N ILE A 921 -10.68 49.62 22.58
CA ILE A 921 -10.67 50.86 21.81
C ILE A 921 -10.70 51.98 22.85
N GLU A 922 -9.59 52.69 23.02
CA GLU A 922 -9.58 53.91 23.82
C GLU A 922 -10.59 54.92 23.22
N PRO A 923 -11.42 55.58 24.04
CA PRO A 923 -12.39 56.54 23.53
C PRO A 923 -11.66 57.71 22.86
N PRO A 924 -12.09 58.17 21.68
CA PRO A 924 -11.51 59.36 21.06
C PRO A 924 -11.71 60.57 21.99
N ALA A 925 -10.70 61.45 22.04
CA ALA A 925 -10.76 62.66 22.85
C ALA A 925 -11.91 63.58 22.40
N PRO A 926 -12.57 64.30 23.33
CA PRO A 926 -13.68 65.19 23.00
C PRO A 926 -13.18 66.53 22.43
N ASP A 927 -13.25 66.70 21.11
CA ASP A 927 -13.09 68.02 20.48
C ASP A 927 -14.40 68.81 20.56
N ASP A 928 -14.34 69.92 21.31
CA ASP A 928 -15.48 70.79 21.60
C ASP A 928 -15.63 71.86 20.51
N ALA A 929 -16.71 71.81 19.71
CA ALA A 929 -16.91 72.73 18.59
C ALA A 929 -18.38 73.08 18.33
N SER A 930 -18.94 74.03 19.11
CA SER A 930 -20.23 74.64 18.78
C SER A 930 -20.29 76.16 19.05
N LYS A 931 -20.14 76.98 17.99
CA LYS A 931 -20.75 78.33 17.86
C LYS A 931 -20.53 79.02 16.50
N GLN A 932 -21.66 79.35 15.84
CA GLN A 932 -21.93 80.57 15.04
C GLN A 932 -21.10 80.88 13.76
N ARG A 933 -21.76 80.86 12.58
CA ARG A 933 -22.30 82.02 11.78
C ARG A 933 -21.27 82.59 10.78
N GLY A 934 -21.59 82.93 9.52
CA GLY A 934 -22.78 82.74 8.65
C GLY A 934 -22.30 82.57 7.18
N THR A 935 -23.03 82.82 6.08
CA THR A 935 -24.35 83.41 5.75
C THR A 935 -24.77 82.98 4.32
N SER A 936 -26.06 83.03 3.95
CA SER A 936 -26.65 83.10 2.57
C SER A 936 -26.28 82.01 1.52
N GLU A 937 -27.11 81.53 0.59
CA GLU A 937 -28.54 81.72 0.21
C GLU A 937 -29.00 80.50 -0.66
N GLY A 938 -30.29 80.36 -1.02
CA GLY A 938 -30.83 79.28 -1.91
C GLY A 938 -31.40 79.84 -3.23
N PRO A 939 -32.44 79.24 -3.88
CA PRO A 939 -33.08 77.93 -3.70
C PRO A 939 -33.56 77.20 -5.03
N ALA A 940 -34.32 76.10 -4.90
CA ALA A 940 -35.18 75.43 -5.94
C ALA A 940 -34.46 74.75 -7.14
N SER A 941 -35.02 73.87 -7.99
CA SER A 941 -36.39 73.37 -8.34
C SER A 941 -36.27 72.03 -9.14
N SER A 942 -37.29 71.20 -9.47
CA SER A 942 -38.63 70.83 -8.93
C SER A 942 -39.21 69.59 -9.69
N THR A 943 -40.27 68.93 -9.17
CA THR A 943 -41.42 68.23 -9.88
C THR A 943 -41.16 67.26 -11.07
N ASP A 944 -41.48 65.95 -10.98
CA ASP A 944 -42.78 65.27 -11.31
C ASP A 944 -42.81 64.70 -12.77
N ASP A 945 -43.53 63.64 -13.18
CA ASP A 945 -44.20 62.49 -12.53
C ASP A 945 -44.62 61.45 -13.64
N GLN A 946 -45.24 60.31 -13.25
CA GLN A 946 -46.03 59.34 -14.04
C GLN A 946 -45.35 58.09 -14.64
N ASP A 947 -46.20 57.13 -15.03
CA ASP A 947 -46.07 55.68 -14.81
C ASP A 947 -46.35 54.86 -16.10
N LEU A 948 -45.94 53.58 -16.15
CA LEU A 948 -46.79 52.45 -16.58
C LEU A 948 -46.07 51.08 -16.59
N SER A 949 -46.49 50.21 -15.66
CA SER A 949 -46.61 48.74 -15.80
C SER A 949 -45.36 47.84 -15.93
N GLY A 950 -45.09 47.05 -14.87
CA GLY A 950 -44.22 45.87 -14.87
C GLY A 950 -44.18 45.20 -13.48
N PRO A 951 -44.24 43.85 -13.34
CA PRO A 951 -44.46 43.22 -12.03
C PRO A 951 -43.19 43.09 -11.17
N PRO A 952 -43.17 43.62 -9.92
CA PRO A 952 -42.02 43.50 -9.02
C PRO A 952 -42.00 42.19 -8.22
N ALA A 953 -40.80 41.65 -7.96
CA ALA A 953 -40.60 40.43 -7.19
C ALA A 953 -40.88 40.60 -5.68
N LYS A 954 -41.40 39.56 -5.03
CA LYS A 954 -41.69 39.54 -3.58
C LYS A 954 -40.42 39.64 -2.73
N ARG A 955 -40.27 40.74 -1.99
CA ARG A 955 -39.27 40.87 -0.90
C ARG A 955 -39.68 40.00 0.30
N LYS A 956 -38.70 39.39 0.98
CA LYS A 956 -38.91 38.70 2.28
C LYS A 956 -38.97 39.73 3.44
N PRO A 957 -39.67 39.44 4.55
CA PRO A 957 -39.69 40.28 5.76
C PRO A 957 -38.36 40.21 6.55
N PRO A 958 -38.08 41.17 7.46
CA PRO A 958 -36.77 41.32 8.11
C PRO A 958 -36.55 40.40 9.33
N ALA A 959 -35.27 40.11 9.61
CA ALA A 959 -34.79 39.20 10.66
C ALA A 959 -34.87 39.78 12.10
N VAL A 960 -36.08 40.14 12.55
CA VAL A 960 -36.33 40.61 13.93
C VAL A 960 -36.64 39.43 14.87
N HIS A 961 -37.42 38.44 14.40
CA HIS A 961 -37.87 37.31 15.21
C HIS A 961 -36.73 36.40 15.70
N GLU A 962 -35.80 36.02 14.81
CA GLU A 962 -34.63 35.19 15.16
C GLU A 962 -33.78 35.84 16.25
N ARG A 963 -33.68 37.19 16.27
CA ARG A 963 -32.86 37.90 17.25
C ARG A 963 -33.48 37.88 18.65
N GLN A 964 -34.80 37.90 18.77
CA GLN A 964 -35.47 37.64 20.05
C GLN A 964 -35.34 36.18 20.48
N GLN A 965 -35.49 35.24 19.55
CA GLN A 965 -35.40 33.81 19.85
C GLN A 965 -33.99 33.41 20.31
N ASN A 966 -32.94 33.89 19.63
CA ASN A 966 -31.55 33.69 20.02
C ASN A 966 -31.19 34.38 21.35
N ASN A 967 -31.72 35.59 21.61
CA ASN A 967 -31.53 36.23 22.92
C ASN A 967 -32.23 35.47 24.06
N MET A 968 -33.40 34.89 23.81
CA MET A 968 -34.11 34.06 24.80
C MET A 968 -33.38 32.73 25.06
N LEU A 969 -32.85 32.08 24.02
CA LEU A 969 -31.98 30.91 24.17
C LEU A 969 -30.69 31.23 24.94
N LEU A 970 -30.07 32.38 24.65
CA LEU A 970 -28.88 32.85 25.38
C LEU A 970 -29.19 33.15 26.86
N TYR A 971 -30.32 33.81 27.14
CA TYR A 971 -30.77 34.08 28.51
C TYR A 971 -31.03 32.79 29.28
N ASN A 972 -31.73 31.82 28.67
CA ASN A 972 -31.97 30.50 29.27
C ASN A 972 -30.66 29.73 29.50
N ALA A 973 -29.69 29.79 28.58
CA ALA A 973 -28.38 29.20 28.77
C ALA A 973 -27.62 29.83 29.95
N MET A 974 -27.58 31.16 30.03
CA MET A 974 -26.97 31.88 31.15
C MET A 974 -27.65 31.57 32.49
N HIS A 975 -28.98 31.45 32.51
CA HIS A 975 -29.74 31.09 33.71
C HIS A 975 -29.47 29.64 34.15
N THR A 976 -29.34 28.70 33.21
CA THR A 976 -28.95 27.29 33.49
C THR A 976 -27.51 27.22 34.01
N THR A 977 -26.57 27.96 33.42
CA THR A 977 -25.18 28.04 33.92
C THR A 977 -25.12 28.65 35.32
N ALA A 978 -25.91 29.69 35.61
CA ALA A 978 -25.98 30.28 36.94
C ALA A 978 -26.53 29.31 38.00
N VAL A 979 -27.59 28.56 37.67
CA VAL A 979 -28.15 27.51 38.55
C VAL A 979 -27.10 26.44 38.84
N HIS A 980 -26.43 25.90 37.82
CA HIS A 980 -25.36 24.91 38.02
C HIS A 980 -24.14 25.47 38.79
N ALA A 981 -23.78 26.74 38.60
CA ALA A 981 -22.69 27.38 39.34
C ALA A 981 -23.02 27.61 40.83
N SER A 982 -24.30 27.68 41.20
CA SER A 982 -24.74 27.80 42.59
C SER A 982 -24.89 26.47 43.34
N ALA A 983 -24.84 25.33 42.64
CA ALA A 983 -24.97 23.99 43.23
C ALA A 983 -23.65 23.52 43.89
N SER A 984 -23.51 23.82 45.18
CA SER A 984 -22.34 23.39 45.97
C SER A 984 -22.43 21.92 46.38
N PHE A 985 -21.46 21.12 45.97
CA PHE A 985 -21.29 19.74 46.47
C PHE A 985 -20.60 19.75 47.85
N THR A 986 -21.38 19.53 48.91
CA THR A 986 -20.86 19.21 50.24
C THR A 986 -20.44 17.75 50.32
N LEU A 987 -19.21 17.48 50.77
CA LEU A 987 -18.75 16.14 51.13
C LEU A 987 -19.34 15.71 52.49
N PRO A 988 -19.70 14.43 52.69
CA PRO A 988 -20.05 13.92 54.02
C PRO A 988 -18.83 13.86 54.93
N VAL A 989 -19.00 14.21 56.20
CA VAL A 989 -17.97 14.06 57.24
C VAL A 989 -18.06 12.65 57.83
N ALA A 990 -16.95 11.92 57.83
CA ALA A 990 -16.78 10.73 58.66
C ALA A 990 -16.31 11.16 60.08
N ALA A 991 -16.81 10.48 61.11
CA ALA A 991 -16.52 10.83 62.50
C ALA A 991 -15.07 10.50 62.91
N ALA A 992 -14.58 11.19 63.93
CA ALA A 992 -13.24 11.01 64.48
C ALA A 992 -13.22 10.10 65.71
N GLU A 993 -12.15 9.33 65.87
CA GLU A 993 -11.60 8.97 67.18
C GLU A 993 -10.24 9.67 67.36
N SER A 994 -9.81 9.88 68.61
CA SER A 994 -8.85 10.94 68.93
C SER A 994 -7.77 10.55 69.94
N THR A 995 -6.52 10.90 69.66
CA THR A 995 -5.50 11.30 70.66
C THR A 995 -4.49 12.28 70.05
N ALA A 996 -4.01 13.23 70.85
CA ALA A 996 -3.05 14.31 70.53
C ALA A 996 -1.93 14.30 71.62
N PRO A 997 -0.89 15.18 71.64
CA PRO A 997 -0.56 16.37 70.82
C PRO A 997 0.87 16.28 70.20
N ASP A 998 1.67 17.29 69.81
CA ASP A 998 1.61 18.77 69.91
C ASP A 998 2.47 19.47 68.81
N THR A 999 2.74 20.78 68.95
CA THR A 999 3.44 21.69 68.02
C THR A 999 4.60 22.44 68.71
N PRO A 1000 5.67 22.88 68.00
CA PRO A 1000 5.79 24.29 67.54
C PRO A 1000 6.53 24.49 66.17
N VAL A 1001 6.14 25.41 65.24
CA VAL A 1001 6.54 26.85 65.06
C VAL A 1001 8.06 27.09 64.86
N SER A 1002 8.63 27.82 63.87
CA SER A 1002 8.18 28.73 62.75
C SER A 1002 8.89 28.36 61.40
N GLY A 1003 8.99 29.11 60.27
CA GLY A 1003 8.65 30.49 59.79
C GLY A 1003 9.84 31.49 59.83
N PRO A 1004 10.07 32.44 58.87
CA PRO A 1004 9.27 32.88 57.69
C PRO A 1004 10.00 32.82 56.30
N GLY A 1005 9.41 33.39 55.21
CA GLY A 1005 9.95 33.49 53.82
C GLY A 1005 10.65 34.85 53.49
N PRO A 1006 10.62 35.41 52.24
CA PRO A 1006 9.92 34.98 51.00
C PRO A 1006 10.61 35.20 49.60
N ARG A 1007 10.02 34.60 48.55
CA ARG A 1007 9.79 35.04 47.12
C ARG A 1007 10.78 35.93 46.27
N PHE A 1008 10.94 35.45 45.01
CA PHE A 1008 10.99 36.15 43.67
C PHE A 1008 12.24 36.91 43.11
N SER A 1009 12.83 36.29 42.06
CA SER A 1009 13.23 36.79 40.71
C SER A 1009 13.68 38.24 40.41
N ALA A 1010 14.83 38.40 39.71
CA ALA A 1010 14.99 39.16 38.44
C ALA A 1010 16.41 39.02 37.80
N THR A 1011 16.53 39.21 36.48
CA THR A 1011 17.80 39.37 35.69
C THR A 1011 18.14 40.88 35.53
N PRO A 1012 19.41 41.31 35.29
CA PRO A 1012 19.92 41.52 33.90
C PRO A 1012 21.48 41.53 33.72
N ALA A 1013 21.96 42.02 32.56
CA ALA A 1013 23.34 42.42 32.18
C ALA A 1013 23.26 43.78 31.37
N PRO A 1014 24.32 44.47 30.82
CA PRO A 1014 25.72 44.07 30.51
C PRO A 1014 26.89 45.15 30.54
N ALA A 1015 28.15 44.69 30.36
CA ALA A 1015 29.31 45.34 29.64
C ALA A 1015 29.94 46.71 30.14
N PRO A 1016 31.03 47.28 29.52
CA PRO A 1016 32.43 46.79 29.31
C PRO A 1016 33.57 47.86 29.56
N THR A 1017 34.88 47.54 29.43
CA THR A 1017 36.01 48.53 29.20
C THR A 1017 37.38 47.91 28.74
N ARG A 1018 38.48 48.69 28.58
CA ARG A 1018 39.76 48.35 27.85
C ARG A 1018 41.08 48.80 28.55
N GLY A 1019 42.26 48.20 28.21
CA GLY A 1019 43.54 48.96 28.07
C GLY A 1019 44.95 48.28 28.15
N ALA A 1020 45.83 48.60 27.17
CA ALA A 1020 47.33 48.70 27.17
C ALA A 1020 48.30 47.47 27.01
N THR A 1021 49.49 47.74 26.42
CA THR A 1021 50.60 46.81 26.03
C THR A 1021 51.99 47.51 25.97
N PRO A 1022 53.12 46.78 25.83
CA PRO A 1022 53.94 46.76 24.58
C PRO A 1022 54.55 45.32 24.35
N LYS A 1023 55.69 44.91 23.69
CA LYS A 1023 56.77 45.28 22.70
C LYS A 1023 57.60 43.94 22.46
N VAL A 1024 58.56 43.58 21.58
CA VAL A 1024 59.48 43.95 20.42
C VAL A 1024 59.79 42.56 19.74
N ALA A 1025 60.18 42.25 18.47
CA ALA A 1025 60.18 42.72 17.05
C ALA A 1025 60.42 41.42 16.18
N ALA A 1026 60.97 41.26 14.95
CA ALA A 1026 61.63 42.08 13.92
C ALA A 1026 61.44 41.43 12.49
N ALA A 1027 62.40 41.56 11.53
CA ALA A 1027 62.30 41.16 10.09
C ALA A 1027 63.74 40.96 9.46
N PRO A 1028 64.03 40.84 8.11
CA PRO A 1028 63.17 40.99 6.90
C PRO A 1028 63.44 40.16 5.58
N GLN A 1029 62.46 40.25 4.65
CA GLN A 1029 62.56 40.39 3.15
C GLN A 1029 62.82 39.22 2.13
N GLU A 1030 62.45 39.54 0.87
CA GLU A 1030 62.21 38.77 -0.40
C GLU A 1030 63.42 38.82 -1.41
N PRO A 1031 63.45 38.24 -2.67
CA PRO A 1031 62.35 38.00 -3.65
C PRO A 1031 62.46 36.75 -4.63
N ILE A 1032 61.72 36.79 -5.76
CA ILE A 1032 61.46 35.75 -6.80
C ILE A 1032 62.08 36.13 -8.18
N PRO A 1033 62.69 35.23 -9.01
CA PRO A 1033 62.05 34.76 -10.27
C PRO A 1033 62.50 33.43 -10.99
N ALA A 1034 61.50 32.76 -11.62
CA ALA A 1034 61.46 32.13 -12.97
C ALA A 1034 62.36 30.95 -13.50
N LYS A 1035 61.65 29.88 -13.95
CA LYS A 1035 61.84 28.98 -15.15
C LYS A 1035 63.17 28.21 -15.42
N GLY A 1036 63.09 26.86 -15.51
CA GLY A 1036 64.04 25.99 -16.26
C GLY A 1036 63.85 24.45 -16.08
N PRO A 1037 63.80 23.61 -17.15
CA PRO A 1037 63.73 22.12 -17.10
C PRO A 1037 65.07 21.46 -17.59
N PRO A 1038 65.20 20.16 -17.98
CA PRO A 1038 64.29 18.99 -17.98
C PRO A 1038 64.89 17.62 -17.50
N GLY A 1039 64.04 16.57 -17.44
CA GLY A 1039 64.43 15.14 -17.55
C GLY A 1039 65.04 14.45 -16.32
N GLY A 1040 65.12 13.11 -16.21
CA GLY A 1040 64.50 12.07 -17.06
C GLY A 1040 65.34 10.78 -17.22
N GLY A 1041 65.16 9.74 -16.41
CA GLY A 1041 65.86 8.46 -16.64
C GLY A 1041 65.67 7.31 -15.63
N LYS A 1042 65.12 6.18 -16.13
CA LYS A 1042 65.60 4.78 -16.06
C LYS A 1042 66.46 4.30 -14.85
N LYS A 1043 66.42 3.04 -14.38
CA LYS A 1043 65.47 1.89 -14.41
C LYS A 1043 66.21 0.66 -13.81
N LYS A 1044 65.51 -0.24 -13.08
CA LYS A 1044 65.97 -1.60 -12.66
C LYS A 1044 67.11 -1.60 -11.61
N LYS A 1045 67.42 -2.69 -10.87
CA LYS A 1045 67.02 -4.12 -11.02
C LYS A 1045 67.05 -4.88 -9.66
N LYS A 1046 66.15 -5.87 -9.52
CA LYS A 1046 66.18 -7.07 -8.64
C LYS A 1046 67.25 -7.19 -7.53
N ARG A 1047 66.82 -7.58 -6.33
CA ARG A 1047 67.08 -8.96 -5.83
C ARG A 1047 66.03 -9.43 -4.82
N THR A 1048 65.86 -10.75 -4.72
CA THR A 1048 64.95 -11.50 -3.83
C THR A 1048 65.73 -12.22 -2.75
N ALA A 1049 65.14 -12.38 -1.56
CA ALA A 1049 65.41 -13.46 -0.62
C ALA A 1049 64.17 -13.68 0.27
N THR A 1050 63.88 -14.93 0.62
CA THR A 1050 62.78 -15.35 1.51
C THR A 1050 63.29 -16.44 2.44
N MET A 1051 62.85 -16.46 3.71
CA MET A 1051 62.18 -17.60 4.36
C MET A 1051 62.09 -17.43 5.89
N SER A 1052 61.07 -18.10 6.46
CA SER A 1052 61.02 -18.73 7.80
C SER A 1052 61.18 -17.88 9.09
N SER A 1053 60.57 -18.25 10.23
CA SER A 1053 59.40 -19.10 10.51
C SER A 1053 59.13 -19.12 12.03
N ALA A 1054 57.87 -19.35 12.41
CA ALA A 1054 57.40 -19.70 13.78
C ALA A 1054 57.54 -18.60 14.86
N GLY A 1055 56.62 -18.64 15.82
CA GLY A 1055 56.28 -17.57 16.76
C GLY A 1055 54.77 -17.50 16.90
#